data_AF-A0A3M7NNL3-F1
#
_entry.id   AF-A0A3M7NNL3-F1
#
_cell.length_a   1.000
_cell.length_b   1.000
_cell.length_c   1.000
_cell.angle_alpha   90.00
_cell.angle_beta   90.00
_cell.angle_gamma   90.00
#
_symmetry.space_group_name_H-M   'P 1'
#
loop_
_entity.id
_entity.type
_entity.pdbx_description
1 polymer ?
#
loop_
_entity_poly.entity_id
_entity_poly.type
_entity_poly.pdbx_seq_one_letter_code
_entity_poly.pdbx_strand_id
1 'polypeptide(L)'
;MGSVHRISPSQESSDFPLPSWLFARKDSQGRRLPQTISHRGYRAQYPENTMAAFRGAVEAGTHAIETDIHLSKDNVVVLSHDADLKRCFGRKEKIIDSDWSYLSTLRTLKTPHEPLPKLSDLLTYLSQSELSDVWVLLDIKIDNDADTVMRLIAEVINSVPPSPTRPWSDRIVLGIWVPKFLPLCVKYSPRFPITHIGASTSYARQFLSVPDVSFNMFQKALIGPLGACFIRDVKKAGRLIYDWTVNDVNSMKWSIQKEFDGVITDNPKLFNEICLCHDLNRASMPREIITIQAGQCGNNIGAQFWQQLCQEHGISRDGNLEDFASETGGDRKDVFFYQSDDTRYIPRAILIDLEPRVVNSIQTGPYKNIYNPENFFIGEHGSGAGNNWAAGYAAGERVKEEVFDIIDREADGSDSLEGFMLLHSIAGGTGSGLGSYLLERMNDRFPKKIIQTYSVFPDSAIGDVVVNPYNSLLALRRLTQNTDSVVVLDNGALSRIASERLHVQEPSFQQTNQLVSTVMSASTTTLRYPGYMHNDLVGIVASLIPTPRCHFLMTAYTPFTGDNLDQARTVRKTTVLDVMLRLLQPKNRMVSVVPSKASCYISILNIIQGEADPTDVHKSLLRIRERKKANFIPWGPASIQVALTKRSPYLQNTHRVSGLMLANHTSVATLFRRIVVQYEKMRKRNAYLEQYKKEAPFADGLGEFDEAKEVVMDLVGEYEAAEKDDYLDPDAGKTDGT
;
A
#
# COMPACT_ATOMS: atom_id res chain seq x y z
N MET A 1 5.88 -22.20 -44.57
CA MET A 1 6.89 -21.14 -44.39
C MET A 1 7.01 -20.87 -42.90
N GLY A 2 7.93 -21.55 -42.23
CA GLY A 2 8.23 -21.34 -40.82
C GLY A 2 9.46 -20.46 -40.69
N SER A 3 9.32 -19.31 -40.02
CA SER A 3 10.42 -18.39 -39.78
C SER A 3 11.17 -18.76 -38.50
N VAL A 4 12.37 -19.27 -38.73
CA VAL A 4 13.45 -19.50 -37.78
C VAL A 4 13.86 -18.17 -37.13
N HIS A 5 13.80 -18.08 -35.81
CA HIS A 5 14.50 -17.03 -35.05
C HIS A 5 15.66 -17.61 -34.25
N ARG A 6 16.85 -17.37 -34.82
CA ARG A 6 18.19 -17.13 -34.24
C ARG A 6 18.59 -17.92 -32.99
N ILE A 7 19.51 -18.85 -33.24
CA ILE A 7 20.40 -19.48 -32.28
C ILE A 7 21.73 -18.67 -32.18
N SER A 8 22.26 -18.59 -30.94
CA SER A 8 23.66 -18.36 -30.49
C SER A 8 24.13 -16.91 -30.25
N PRO A 9 25.02 -16.63 -29.26
CA PRO A 9 26.26 -17.38 -28.99
C PRO A 9 26.59 -17.84 -27.54
N SER A 10 27.28 -18.98 -27.47
CA SER A 10 28.27 -19.45 -26.46
C SER A 10 27.90 -19.54 -24.97
N GLN A 11 27.46 -20.73 -24.52
CA GLN A 11 27.73 -21.21 -23.16
C GLN A 11 29.21 -21.65 -23.10
N GLU A 12 30.11 -20.73 -22.76
CA GLU A 12 31.37 -21.13 -22.14
C GLU A 12 31.04 -21.65 -20.74
N SER A 13 31.54 -22.83 -20.40
CA SER A 13 31.29 -23.52 -19.15
C SER A 13 31.84 -22.71 -17.97
N SER A 14 30.95 -22.04 -17.25
CA SER A 14 31.24 -21.56 -15.90
C SER A 14 31.67 -22.75 -15.03
N ASP A 15 32.77 -22.61 -14.29
CA ASP A 15 33.26 -23.62 -13.34
C ASP A 15 32.20 -23.97 -12.27
N PHE A 16 31.20 -23.09 -12.08
CA PHE A 16 30.12 -23.24 -11.11
C PHE A 16 28.75 -23.07 -11.78
N PRO A 17 27.88 -24.08 -11.82
CA PRO A 17 26.57 -23.92 -12.46
C PRO A 17 25.58 -23.17 -11.56
N LEU A 18 24.74 -22.33 -12.16
CA LEU A 18 23.60 -21.67 -11.50
C LEU A 18 22.26 -22.18 -12.07
N PRO A 19 21.81 -23.38 -11.68
CA PRO A 19 20.64 -24.00 -12.27
C PRO A 19 19.32 -23.33 -11.85
N SER A 20 18.33 -23.36 -12.75
CA SER A 20 17.04 -22.68 -12.57
C SER A 20 16.21 -23.21 -11.38
N TRP A 21 16.45 -24.44 -10.92
CA TRP A 21 15.72 -25.04 -9.80
C TRP A 21 16.11 -24.47 -8.43
N LEU A 22 17.19 -23.70 -8.35
CA LEU A 22 17.62 -23.01 -7.13
C LEU A 22 16.92 -21.69 -6.87
N PHE A 23 16.29 -21.13 -7.91
CA PHE A 23 15.57 -19.86 -7.81
C PHE A 23 14.30 -20.04 -6.97
N ALA A 24 13.84 -18.93 -6.39
CA ALA A 24 12.51 -18.89 -5.78
C ALA A 24 11.44 -19.45 -6.74
N ARG A 25 10.50 -20.21 -6.18
CA ARG A 25 9.45 -20.89 -6.96
C ARG A 25 8.39 -19.89 -7.39
N LYS A 26 7.78 -20.16 -8.53
CA LYS A 26 6.58 -19.45 -8.95
C LYS A 26 5.35 -20.24 -8.55
N ASP A 27 4.37 -19.57 -7.96
CA ASP A 27 3.09 -20.19 -7.65
C ASP A 27 2.18 -20.29 -8.89
N SER A 28 0.95 -20.78 -8.69
CA SER A 28 -0.07 -20.92 -9.75
C SER A 28 -0.50 -19.59 -10.38
N GLN A 29 -0.18 -18.45 -9.76
CA GLN A 29 -0.44 -17.10 -10.26
C GLN A 29 0.84 -16.44 -10.83
N GLY A 30 1.95 -17.18 -10.93
CA GLY A 30 3.22 -16.70 -11.46
C GLY A 30 4.07 -15.86 -10.49
N ARG A 31 3.70 -15.79 -9.21
CA ARG A 31 4.37 -14.99 -8.16
C ARG A 31 5.57 -15.72 -7.60
N ARG A 32 6.69 -15.02 -7.42
CA ARG A 32 7.97 -15.56 -6.95
C ARG A 32 8.00 -15.63 -5.41
N LEU A 33 8.04 -16.84 -4.84
CA LEU A 33 8.12 -17.11 -3.41
C LEU A 33 9.43 -17.81 -3.06
N PRO A 34 10.07 -17.45 -1.92
CA PRO A 34 11.29 -18.13 -1.49
C PRO A 34 11.06 -19.63 -1.30
N GLN A 35 12.07 -20.44 -1.62
CA GLN A 35 12.06 -21.86 -1.27
C GLN A 35 12.18 -22.03 0.25
N THR A 36 11.24 -22.76 0.85
CA THR A 36 11.35 -23.30 2.21
C THR A 36 12.50 -24.28 2.35
N ILE A 37 13.55 -23.91 3.08
CA ILE A 37 14.71 -24.76 3.36
C ILE A 37 14.72 -25.09 4.85
N SER A 38 14.69 -26.38 5.19
CA SER A 38 14.65 -26.86 6.57
C SER A 38 16.07 -26.92 7.17
N HIS A 39 16.30 -26.13 8.22
CA HIS A 39 17.59 -26.01 8.90
C HIS A 39 17.84 -27.23 9.80
N ARG A 40 18.83 -28.06 9.43
CA ARG A 40 19.16 -29.31 10.15
C ARG A 40 17.96 -30.27 10.22
N GLY A 41 17.10 -30.23 9.20
CA GLY A 41 15.78 -30.86 9.19
C GLY A 41 14.72 -30.05 9.94
N TYR A 42 13.68 -30.70 10.46
CA TYR A 42 12.59 -30.03 11.20
C TYR A 42 12.92 -29.89 12.69
N ARG A 43 13.94 -29.09 13.01
CA ARG A 43 14.51 -28.90 14.37
C ARG A 43 13.49 -28.46 15.43
N ALA A 44 12.47 -27.68 15.05
CA ALA A 44 11.43 -27.26 15.98
C ALA A 44 10.70 -28.47 16.60
N GLN A 45 10.44 -29.51 15.81
CA GLN A 45 9.68 -30.69 16.24
C GLN A 45 10.58 -31.86 16.66
N TYR A 46 11.69 -32.10 15.95
CA TYR A 46 12.55 -33.27 16.14
C TYR A 46 13.95 -32.89 16.66
N PRO A 47 14.80 -33.84 17.10
CA PRO A 47 16.21 -33.58 17.37
C PRO A 47 16.95 -33.22 16.07
N GLU A 48 17.75 -32.15 16.08
CA GLU A 48 18.44 -31.63 14.88
C GLU A 48 19.40 -32.65 14.25
N ASN A 49 19.58 -32.59 12.92
CA ASN A 49 20.46 -33.48 12.16
C ASN A 49 20.21 -34.98 12.43
N THR A 50 18.94 -35.40 12.41
CA THR A 50 18.52 -36.82 12.56
C THR A 50 17.62 -37.27 11.42
N MET A 51 17.51 -38.57 11.18
CA MET A 51 16.61 -39.10 10.14
C MET A 51 15.14 -38.76 10.41
N ALA A 52 14.71 -38.68 11.68
CA ALA A 52 13.38 -38.22 12.03
C ALA A 52 13.17 -36.74 11.67
N ALA A 53 14.15 -35.87 11.92
CA ALA A 53 14.07 -34.47 11.52
C ALA A 53 14.01 -34.29 10.00
N PHE A 54 14.76 -35.10 9.24
CA PHE A 54 14.74 -35.05 7.77
C PHE A 54 13.42 -35.55 7.19
N ARG A 55 12.89 -36.68 7.70
CA ARG A 55 11.56 -37.19 7.31
C ARG A 55 10.45 -36.19 7.66
N GLY A 56 10.49 -35.66 8.88
CA GLY A 56 9.54 -34.64 9.33
C GLY A 56 9.60 -33.36 8.47
N ALA A 57 10.77 -32.98 7.98
CA ALA A 57 10.91 -31.82 7.09
C ALA A 57 10.25 -32.06 5.72
N VAL A 58 10.41 -33.27 5.15
CA VAL A 58 9.72 -33.67 3.91
C VAL A 58 8.22 -33.69 4.12
N GLU A 59 7.73 -34.28 5.21
CA GLU A 59 6.31 -34.30 5.58
C GLU A 59 5.73 -32.90 5.78
N ALA A 60 6.54 -31.96 6.29
CA ALA A 60 6.16 -30.54 6.43
C ALA A 60 6.13 -29.78 5.09
N GLY A 61 6.48 -30.42 3.98
CA GLY A 61 6.47 -29.82 2.64
C GLY A 61 7.68 -28.92 2.37
N THR A 62 8.86 -29.27 2.87
CA THR A 62 10.08 -28.52 2.54
C THR A 62 10.48 -28.71 1.08
N HIS A 63 11.11 -27.68 0.50
CA HIS A 63 11.73 -27.79 -0.83
C HIS A 63 13.17 -28.28 -0.74
N ALA A 64 13.81 -28.07 0.42
CA ALA A 64 15.20 -28.47 0.62
C ALA A 64 15.55 -28.73 2.09
N ILE A 65 16.60 -29.52 2.29
CA ILE A 65 17.16 -29.80 3.60
C ILE A 65 18.56 -29.21 3.67
N GLU A 66 18.80 -28.35 4.63
CA GLU A 66 20.15 -27.92 5.01
C GLU A 66 20.68 -28.83 6.12
N THR A 67 21.94 -29.24 6.02
CA THR A 67 22.58 -30.07 7.05
C THR A 67 24.09 -29.86 7.08
N ASP A 68 24.66 -30.02 8.26
CA ASP A 68 26.06 -29.77 8.57
C ASP A 68 26.91 -31.04 8.49
N ILE A 69 28.11 -30.94 7.94
CA ILE A 69 29.04 -32.07 7.78
C ILE A 69 30.19 -32.03 8.79
N HIS A 70 30.47 -33.18 9.41
CA HIS A 70 31.74 -33.47 10.10
C HIS A 70 32.27 -34.86 9.71
N LEU A 71 33.54 -35.09 10.00
CA LEU A 71 34.19 -36.39 9.85
C LEU A 71 34.43 -37.06 11.21
N SER A 72 34.20 -38.37 11.28
CA SER A 72 34.70 -39.22 12.36
C SER A 72 36.20 -39.48 12.22
N LYS A 73 36.82 -40.06 13.26
CA LYS A 73 38.24 -40.44 13.25
C LYS A 73 38.60 -41.44 12.15
N ASP A 74 37.69 -42.35 11.85
CA ASP A 74 37.79 -43.37 10.80
C ASP A 74 37.20 -42.91 9.45
N ASN A 75 37.16 -41.60 9.21
CA ASN A 75 36.79 -40.96 7.94
C ASN A 75 35.33 -41.18 7.49
N VAL A 76 34.40 -41.45 8.41
CA VAL A 76 32.97 -41.52 8.10
C VAL A 76 32.37 -40.13 8.10
N VAL A 77 31.66 -39.78 7.03
CA VAL A 77 30.96 -38.49 6.87
C VAL A 77 29.63 -38.53 7.64
N VAL A 78 29.56 -37.78 8.74
CA VAL A 78 28.41 -37.73 9.66
C VAL A 78 27.73 -36.36 9.63
N LEU A 79 26.45 -36.33 9.98
CA LEU A 79 25.65 -35.10 9.99
C LEU A 79 25.55 -34.57 11.43
N SER A 80 26.19 -33.44 11.71
CA SER A 80 26.18 -32.79 13.02
C SER A 80 26.53 -31.32 12.86
N HIS A 81 25.91 -30.44 13.65
CA HIS A 81 26.27 -29.02 13.58
C HIS A 81 27.58 -28.71 14.28
N ASP A 82 27.74 -29.23 15.50
CA ASP A 82 28.92 -28.96 16.32
C ASP A 82 29.99 -30.02 16.05
N ALA A 83 31.25 -29.62 16.19
CA ALA A 83 32.39 -30.52 16.13
C ALA A 83 32.49 -31.46 17.36
N ASP A 84 31.72 -31.17 18.41
CA ASP A 84 31.62 -31.99 19.63
C ASP A 84 30.22 -32.56 19.84
N LEU A 85 30.15 -33.57 20.70
CA LEU A 85 28.92 -34.32 20.97
C LEU A 85 28.09 -33.73 22.13
N LYS A 86 28.45 -32.55 22.65
CA LYS A 86 27.96 -32.06 23.95
C LYS A 86 26.51 -31.65 23.88
N ARG A 87 26.14 -30.88 22.86
CA ARG A 87 24.80 -30.31 22.73
C ARG A 87 23.75 -31.38 22.43
N CYS A 88 24.03 -32.27 21.47
CA CYS A 88 23.05 -33.25 21.00
C CYS A 88 23.08 -34.57 21.79
N PHE A 89 24.23 -34.97 22.35
CA PHE A 89 24.42 -36.30 22.96
C PHE A 89 24.93 -36.25 24.41
N GLY A 90 25.24 -35.06 24.96
CA GLY A 90 25.71 -34.90 26.34
C GLY A 90 27.13 -35.40 26.60
N ARG A 91 27.93 -35.57 25.53
CA ARG A 91 29.30 -36.11 25.55
C ARG A 91 30.30 -35.01 25.23
N LYS A 92 31.45 -34.95 25.90
CA LYS A 92 32.43 -33.85 25.72
C LYS A 92 33.42 -34.11 24.58
N GLU A 93 33.42 -35.34 24.08
CA GLU A 93 34.28 -35.85 23.04
C GLU A 93 33.97 -35.16 21.70
N LYS A 94 35.02 -34.94 20.90
CA LYS A 94 34.89 -34.43 19.53
C LYS A 94 34.57 -35.58 18.58
N ILE A 95 33.84 -35.25 17.51
CA ILE A 95 33.48 -36.22 16.47
C ILE A 95 34.73 -36.73 15.76
N ILE A 96 35.68 -35.84 15.44
CA ILE A 96 36.93 -36.18 14.75
C ILE A 96 37.86 -37.09 15.55
N ASP A 97 37.67 -37.17 16.88
CA ASP A 97 38.45 -38.02 17.78
C ASP A 97 37.78 -39.38 18.04
N SER A 98 36.57 -39.59 17.51
CA SER A 98 35.71 -40.74 17.80
C SER A 98 35.53 -41.63 16.57
N ASP A 99 35.65 -42.95 16.73
CA ASP A 99 35.39 -43.93 15.66
C ASP A 99 33.88 -44.12 15.43
N TRP A 100 33.46 -44.44 14.20
CA TRP A 100 32.06 -44.62 13.85
C TRP A 100 31.36 -45.73 14.66
N SER A 101 32.10 -46.79 15.00
CA SER A 101 31.61 -47.88 15.86
C SER A 101 31.12 -47.38 17.21
N TYR A 102 31.73 -46.33 17.77
CA TYR A 102 31.26 -45.65 18.97
C TYR A 102 30.12 -44.67 18.65
N LEU A 103 30.32 -43.79 17.66
CA LEU A 103 29.34 -42.74 17.33
C LEU A 103 27.95 -43.29 17.00
N SER A 104 27.89 -44.43 16.29
CA SER A 104 26.64 -45.11 15.93
C SER A 104 25.83 -45.65 17.13
N THR A 105 26.47 -45.80 18.30
CA THR A 105 25.79 -46.21 19.54
C THR A 105 25.11 -45.05 20.26
N LEU A 106 25.49 -43.81 19.97
CA LEU A 106 24.97 -42.63 20.65
C LEU A 106 23.51 -42.38 20.27
N ARG A 107 22.76 -41.77 21.20
CA ARG A 107 21.36 -41.37 21.00
C ARG A 107 21.16 -39.93 21.46
N THR A 108 20.38 -39.15 20.72
CA THR A 108 20.14 -37.75 21.04
C THR A 108 19.50 -37.60 22.41
N LEU A 109 19.80 -36.51 23.12
CA LEU A 109 19.18 -36.20 24.42
C LEU A 109 17.68 -35.88 24.29
N LYS A 110 17.27 -35.28 23.16
CA LYS A 110 15.87 -34.98 22.87
C LYS A 110 15.16 -36.23 22.33
N THR A 111 13.93 -36.47 22.78
CA THR A 111 13.02 -37.50 22.27
C THR A 111 12.76 -37.30 20.76
N PRO A 112 12.69 -38.36 19.93
CA PRO A 112 12.60 -39.78 20.26
C PRO A 112 13.94 -40.52 20.47
N HIS A 113 15.03 -39.80 20.77
CA HIS A 113 16.36 -40.39 21.02
C HIS A 113 16.88 -41.14 19.79
N GLU A 114 17.25 -40.37 18.77
CA GLU A 114 17.70 -40.87 17.46
C GLU A 114 19.22 -41.10 17.43
N PRO A 115 19.73 -42.02 16.58
CA PRO A 115 21.15 -42.15 16.32
C PRO A 115 21.71 -40.95 15.52
N LEU A 116 23.03 -40.77 15.59
CA LEU A 116 23.76 -39.88 14.67
C LEU A 116 23.72 -40.46 13.25
N PRO A 117 23.19 -39.74 12.24
CA PRO A 117 23.13 -40.26 10.88
C PRO A 117 24.41 -39.98 10.08
N LYS A 118 24.67 -40.82 9.07
CA LYS A 118 25.68 -40.57 8.03
C LYS A 118 25.07 -39.78 6.88
N LEU A 119 25.92 -39.10 6.11
CA LEU A 119 25.52 -38.52 4.84
C LEU A 119 24.91 -39.56 3.88
N SER A 120 25.46 -40.79 3.86
CA SER A 120 24.93 -41.90 3.06
C SER A 120 23.47 -42.23 3.40
N ASP A 121 23.08 -42.09 4.67
CA ASP A 121 21.75 -42.46 5.15
C ASP A 121 20.71 -41.44 4.65
N LEU A 122 21.05 -40.15 4.67
CA LEU A 122 20.23 -39.09 4.10
C LEU A 122 20.11 -39.21 2.58
N LEU A 123 21.22 -39.45 1.87
CA LEU A 123 21.20 -39.61 0.41
C LEU A 123 20.40 -40.84 -0.01
N THR A 124 20.52 -41.96 0.71
CA THR A 124 19.74 -43.18 0.45
C THR A 124 18.25 -42.93 0.69
N TYR A 125 17.89 -42.15 1.71
CA TYR A 125 16.50 -41.76 1.91
C TYR A 125 16.00 -40.89 0.75
N LEU A 126 16.77 -39.90 0.30
CA LEU A 126 16.40 -38.97 -0.77
C LEU A 126 16.51 -39.54 -2.20
N SER A 127 17.07 -40.73 -2.39
CA SER A 127 17.13 -41.41 -3.70
C SER A 127 15.78 -41.99 -4.14
N GLN A 128 14.78 -42.03 -3.25
CA GLN A 128 13.40 -42.41 -3.56
C GLN A 128 12.80 -41.50 -4.64
N SER A 129 12.00 -42.07 -5.54
CA SER A 129 11.50 -41.37 -6.73
C SER A 129 10.55 -40.22 -6.37
N GLU A 130 9.76 -40.41 -5.31
CA GLU A 130 8.81 -39.45 -4.77
C GLU A 130 9.49 -38.21 -4.18
N LEU A 131 10.77 -38.33 -3.81
CA LEU A 131 11.54 -37.26 -3.17
C LEU A 131 12.47 -36.53 -4.14
N SER A 132 12.39 -36.83 -5.44
CA SER A 132 13.31 -36.30 -6.46
C SER A 132 13.32 -34.77 -6.59
N ASP A 133 12.29 -34.09 -6.10
CA ASP A 133 12.19 -32.62 -6.08
C ASP A 133 12.83 -31.95 -4.87
N VAL A 134 13.11 -32.71 -3.80
CA VAL A 134 13.76 -32.19 -2.59
C VAL A 134 15.27 -32.16 -2.84
N TRP A 135 15.88 -30.99 -2.66
CA TRP A 135 17.33 -30.79 -2.80
C TRP A 135 18.00 -30.59 -1.44
N VAL A 136 19.34 -30.67 -1.39
CA VAL A 136 20.13 -30.64 -0.15
C VAL A 136 21.16 -29.53 -0.22
N LEU A 137 21.27 -28.75 0.85
CA LEU A 137 22.37 -27.82 1.08
C LEU A 137 23.32 -28.41 2.13
N LEU A 138 24.56 -28.69 1.74
CA LEU A 138 25.59 -29.20 2.65
C LEU A 138 26.40 -28.04 3.22
N ASP A 139 26.28 -27.77 4.51
CA ASP A 139 27.15 -26.83 5.21
C ASP A 139 28.48 -27.51 5.57
N ILE A 140 29.53 -27.15 4.83
CA ILE A 140 30.87 -27.70 4.98
C ILE A 140 31.66 -26.85 5.98
N LYS A 141 31.80 -27.36 7.20
CA LYS A 141 32.50 -26.68 8.29
C LYS A 141 34.00 -26.59 8.04
N ILE A 142 34.62 -25.57 8.64
CA ILE A 142 36.06 -25.30 8.53
C ILE A 142 36.92 -26.12 9.50
N ASP A 143 36.30 -26.91 10.38
CA ASP A 143 36.95 -27.64 11.47
C ASP A 143 37.70 -28.90 11.00
N ASN A 144 37.42 -29.38 9.79
CA ASN A 144 38.10 -30.52 9.19
C ASN A 144 39.17 -30.07 8.17
N ASP A 145 40.10 -30.97 7.85
CA ASP A 145 41.01 -30.78 6.72
C ASP A 145 40.21 -30.65 5.42
N ALA A 146 40.45 -29.55 4.70
CA ALA A 146 39.60 -29.13 3.59
C ALA A 146 39.65 -30.09 2.39
N ASP A 147 40.83 -30.64 2.06
CA ASP A 147 40.96 -31.59 0.94
C ASP A 147 40.32 -32.94 1.30
N THR A 148 40.57 -33.42 2.53
CA THR A 148 40.03 -34.69 3.03
C THR A 148 38.50 -34.67 3.09
N VAL A 149 37.89 -33.63 3.66
CA VAL A 149 36.43 -33.54 3.77
C VAL A 149 35.76 -33.46 2.40
N MET A 150 36.32 -32.68 1.47
CA MET A 150 35.76 -32.56 0.12
C MET A 150 35.87 -33.87 -0.67
N ARG A 151 37.00 -34.58 -0.58
CA ARG A 151 37.18 -35.88 -1.21
C ARG A 151 36.18 -36.91 -0.67
N LEU A 152 36.03 -37.01 0.64
CA LEU A 152 35.13 -37.97 1.28
C LEU A 152 33.65 -37.67 0.99
N ILE A 153 33.25 -36.40 0.96
CA ILE A 153 31.89 -36.01 0.52
C ILE A 153 31.63 -36.51 -0.90
N ALA A 154 32.57 -36.27 -1.83
CA ALA A 154 32.42 -36.71 -3.21
C ALA A 154 32.36 -38.25 -3.34
N GLU A 155 33.20 -38.98 -2.59
CA GLU A 155 33.16 -40.44 -2.52
C GLU A 155 31.80 -40.97 -2.03
N VAL A 156 31.23 -40.36 -0.97
CA VAL A 156 29.91 -40.74 -0.45
C VAL A 156 28.80 -40.45 -1.46
N ILE A 157 28.81 -39.28 -2.10
CA ILE A 157 27.79 -38.90 -3.11
C ILE A 157 27.84 -39.89 -4.29
N ASN A 158 29.03 -40.26 -4.75
CA ASN A 158 29.17 -41.23 -5.84
C ASN A 158 28.81 -42.67 -5.44
N SER A 159 28.90 -43.01 -4.15
CA SER A 159 28.55 -44.34 -3.64
C SER A 159 27.04 -44.62 -3.61
N VAL A 160 26.21 -43.57 -3.54
CA VAL A 160 24.75 -43.70 -3.42
C VAL A 160 24.09 -43.33 -4.76
N PRO A 161 23.37 -44.26 -5.43
CA PRO A 161 22.73 -43.96 -6.69
C PRO A 161 21.62 -42.91 -6.52
N PRO A 162 21.52 -41.90 -7.41
CA PRO A 162 20.45 -40.90 -7.37
C PRO A 162 19.10 -41.49 -7.81
N SER A 163 18.03 -40.70 -7.67
CA SER A 163 16.72 -41.04 -8.26
C SER A 163 16.86 -41.21 -9.80
N PRO A 164 16.11 -42.14 -10.42
CA PRO A 164 16.11 -42.32 -11.88
C PRO A 164 15.77 -41.05 -12.67
N THR A 165 15.04 -40.12 -12.06
CA THR A 165 14.53 -38.90 -12.70
C THR A 165 15.50 -37.72 -12.63
N ARG A 166 16.43 -37.69 -11.65
CA ARG A 166 17.24 -36.48 -11.39
C ARG A 166 18.57 -36.80 -10.68
N PRO A 167 19.73 -36.43 -11.27
CA PRO A 167 21.04 -36.73 -10.71
C PRO A 167 21.38 -35.85 -9.49
N TRP A 168 22.39 -36.26 -8.71
CA TRP A 168 22.83 -35.49 -7.54
C TRP A 168 23.36 -34.09 -7.86
N SER A 169 23.97 -33.88 -9.03
CA SER A 169 24.42 -32.55 -9.48
C SER A 169 23.28 -31.54 -9.59
N ASP A 170 22.05 -32.02 -9.77
CA ASP A 170 20.85 -31.18 -9.90
C ASP A 170 20.05 -31.15 -8.60
N ARG A 171 20.63 -31.63 -7.49
CA ARG A 171 19.95 -31.78 -6.19
C ARG A 171 20.82 -31.45 -4.98
N ILE A 172 22.13 -31.26 -5.12
CA ILE A 172 23.02 -30.96 -4.00
C ILE A 172 23.70 -29.62 -4.26
N VAL A 173 23.70 -28.75 -3.25
CA VAL A 173 24.42 -27.47 -3.22
C VAL A 173 25.50 -27.56 -2.15
N LEU A 174 26.71 -27.12 -2.48
CA LEU A 174 27.84 -27.09 -1.56
C LEU A 174 27.93 -25.71 -0.89
N GLY A 175 27.73 -25.68 0.42
CA GLY A 175 27.83 -24.50 1.27
C GLY A 175 29.25 -24.32 1.81
N ILE A 176 29.92 -23.22 1.46
CA ILE A 176 31.31 -22.96 1.86
C ILE A 176 31.45 -21.63 2.62
N TRP A 177 32.29 -21.64 3.66
CA TRP A 177 32.53 -20.45 4.49
C TRP A 177 33.69 -19.58 4.00
N VAL A 178 34.68 -20.17 3.33
CA VAL A 178 35.93 -19.49 2.94
C VAL A 178 36.38 -19.85 1.52
N PRO A 179 37.03 -18.94 0.77
CA PRO A 179 37.42 -19.15 -0.63
C PRO A 179 38.33 -20.35 -0.89
N LYS A 180 39.08 -20.83 0.12
CA LYS A 180 40.01 -21.97 -0.03
C LYS A 180 39.33 -23.27 -0.50
N PHE A 181 38.00 -23.39 -0.31
CA PHE A 181 37.22 -24.53 -0.78
C PHE A 181 36.88 -24.46 -2.27
N LEU A 182 36.92 -23.28 -2.91
CA LEU A 182 36.54 -23.14 -4.33
C LEU A 182 37.33 -24.07 -5.26
N PRO A 183 38.68 -24.14 -5.21
CA PRO A 183 39.45 -25.06 -6.06
C PRO A 183 39.16 -26.53 -5.75
N LEU A 184 38.82 -26.85 -4.50
CA LEU A 184 38.51 -28.22 -4.07
C LEU A 184 37.13 -28.67 -4.57
N CYS A 185 36.15 -27.76 -4.61
CA CYS A 185 34.86 -28.03 -5.23
C CYS A 185 35.01 -28.34 -6.72
N VAL A 186 35.82 -27.57 -7.46
CA VAL A 186 36.11 -27.85 -8.88
C VAL A 186 36.82 -29.20 -9.05
N LYS A 187 37.76 -29.52 -8.15
CA LYS A 187 38.55 -30.77 -8.20
C LYS A 187 37.71 -32.02 -7.94
N TYR A 188 36.89 -32.02 -6.89
CA TYR A 188 36.20 -33.23 -6.40
C TYR A 188 34.72 -33.34 -6.81
N SER A 189 34.05 -32.20 -7.00
CA SER A 189 32.62 -32.13 -7.29
C SER A 189 32.33 -31.13 -8.42
N PRO A 190 32.92 -31.33 -9.62
CA PRO A 190 32.64 -30.45 -10.75
C PRO A 190 31.14 -30.53 -11.08
N ARG A 191 30.55 -29.39 -11.46
CA ARG A 191 29.11 -29.24 -11.79
C ARG A 191 28.14 -29.21 -10.61
N PHE A 192 28.61 -29.19 -9.36
CA PHE A 192 27.73 -28.92 -8.22
C PHE A 192 27.63 -27.42 -7.98
N PRO A 193 26.41 -26.85 -7.82
CA PRO A 193 26.24 -25.45 -7.44
C PRO A 193 26.87 -25.14 -6.09
N ILE A 194 27.37 -23.91 -5.94
CA ILE A 194 28.03 -23.45 -4.71
C ILE A 194 27.29 -22.26 -4.13
N THR A 195 27.17 -22.24 -2.81
CA THR A 195 26.71 -21.06 -2.06
C THR A 195 27.71 -20.68 -0.97
N HIS A 196 28.00 -19.39 -0.85
CA HIS A 196 28.80 -18.87 0.25
C HIS A 196 27.94 -18.73 1.50
N ILE A 197 28.32 -19.41 2.59
CA ILE A 197 27.70 -19.24 3.90
C ILE A 197 28.48 -18.18 4.69
N GLY A 198 27.81 -17.12 5.14
CA GLY A 198 28.50 -16.03 5.84
C GLY A 198 27.62 -15.14 6.71
N ALA A 199 28.24 -14.46 7.68
CA ALA A 199 27.57 -13.51 8.57
C ALA A 199 28.06 -12.06 8.40
N SER A 200 28.92 -11.79 7.42
CA SER A 200 29.48 -10.47 7.14
C SER A 200 29.31 -10.12 5.66
N THR A 201 28.58 -9.05 5.38
CA THR A 201 28.36 -8.57 4.01
C THR A 201 29.64 -8.02 3.37
N SER A 202 30.56 -7.46 4.16
CA SER A 202 31.84 -6.97 3.64
C SER A 202 32.75 -8.10 3.17
N TYR A 203 32.77 -9.22 3.91
CA TYR A 203 33.52 -10.41 3.51
C TYR A 203 32.85 -11.12 2.32
N ALA A 204 31.53 -11.31 2.39
CA ALA A 204 30.76 -11.99 1.35
C ALA A 204 30.93 -11.33 -0.02
N ARG A 205 31.11 -10.00 -0.09
CA ARG A 205 31.37 -9.27 -1.35
C ARG A 205 32.57 -9.80 -2.14
N GLN A 206 33.55 -10.44 -1.50
CA GLN A 206 34.68 -11.05 -2.21
C GLN A 206 34.22 -12.15 -3.19
N PHE A 207 33.16 -12.87 -2.86
CA PHE A 207 32.58 -13.92 -3.71
C PHE A 207 31.79 -13.37 -4.90
N LEU A 208 31.46 -12.08 -4.95
CA LEU A 208 30.85 -11.47 -6.15
C LEU A 208 31.82 -11.47 -7.35
N SER A 209 33.13 -11.55 -7.10
CA SER A 209 34.14 -11.69 -8.15
C SER A 209 34.18 -13.11 -8.77
N VAL A 210 33.57 -14.09 -8.10
CA VAL A 210 33.52 -15.48 -8.56
C VAL A 210 32.22 -15.69 -9.34
N PRO A 211 32.27 -16.21 -10.58
CA PRO A 211 31.07 -16.52 -11.34
C PRO A 211 30.15 -17.50 -10.61
N ASP A 212 28.84 -17.24 -10.70
CA ASP A 212 27.74 -18.15 -10.36
C ASP A 212 27.67 -18.69 -8.93
N VAL A 213 28.45 -18.12 -7.99
CA VAL A 213 28.35 -18.43 -6.56
C VAL A 213 27.13 -17.71 -5.94
N SER A 214 26.27 -18.48 -5.28
CA SER A 214 25.10 -17.96 -4.53
C SER A 214 25.49 -17.50 -3.13
N PHE A 215 24.57 -16.83 -2.43
CA PHE A 215 24.83 -16.29 -1.09
C PHE A 215 23.83 -16.83 -0.08
N ASN A 216 24.31 -17.46 0.98
CA ASN A 216 23.53 -17.91 2.13
C ASN A 216 23.94 -17.13 3.39
N MET A 217 23.20 -16.09 3.72
CA MET A 217 23.67 -15.05 4.65
C MET A 217 22.92 -15.05 5.98
N PHE A 218 23.64 -14.75 7.07
CA PHE A 218 23.01 -14.50 8.37
C PHE A 218 22.08 -13.30 8.25
N GLN A 219 20.79 -13.50 8.50
CA GLN A 219 19.76 -12.51 8.15
C GLN A 219 20.01 -11.13 8.77
N LYS A 220 20.44 -11.06 10.03
CA LYS A 220 20.68 -9.77 10.70
C LYS A 220 21.80 -8.95 10.04
N ALA A 221 22.73 -9.59 9.33
CA ALA A 221 23.76 -8.89 8.57
C ALA A 221 23.20 -8.21 7.30
N LEU A 222 22.00 -8.62 6.86
CA LEU A 222 21.29 -8.06 5.71
C LEU A 222 20.35 -6.91 6.08
N ILE A 223 20.10 -6.70 7.37
CA ILE A 223 19.23 -5.63 7.87
C ILE A 223 20.05 -4.33 7.99
N GLY A 224 19.47 -3.20 7.57
CA GLY A 224 20.09 -1.88 7.59
C GLY A 224 20.80 -1.48 6.29
N PRO A 225 21.41 -0.29 6.23
CA PRO A 225 21.90 0.31 4.98
C PRO A 225 22.95 -0.52 4.25
N LEU A 226 23.91 -1.10 4.98
CA LEU A 226 24.97 -1.93 4.40
C LEU A 226 24.42 -3.24 3.82
N GLY A 227 23.44 -3.84 4.51
CA GLY A 227 22.73 -5.03 4.06
C GLY A 227 21.88 -4.76 2.82
N ALA A 228 21.14 -3.65 2.80
CA ALA A 228 20.36 -3.23 1.64
C ALA A 228 21.25 -3.00 0.39
N CYS A 229 22.41 -2.36 0.57
CA CYS A 229 23.39 -2.20 -0.51
C CYS A 229 23.90 -3.56 -1.01
N PHE A 230 24.19 -4.49 -0.10
CA PHE A 230 24.65 -5.84 -0.47
C PHE A 230 23.58 -6.60 -1.25
N ILE A 231 22.32 -6.61 -0.80
CA ILE A 231 21.20 -7.25 -1.51
C ILE A 231 21.09 -6.69 -2.93
N ARG A 232 21.19 -5.37 -3.09
CA ARG A 232 21.14 -4.73 -4.40
C ARG A 232 22.27 -5.20 -5.32
N ASP A 233 23.49 -5.30 -4.79
CA ASP A 233 24.65 -5.72 -5.58
C ASP A 233 24.57 -7.19 -6.01
N VAL A 234 24.09 -8.07 -5.11
CA VAL A 234 23.82 -9.49 -5.41
C VAL A 234 22.74 -9.62 -6.49
N LYS A 235 21.61 -8.89 -6.35
CA LYS A 235 20.53 -8.88 -7.35
C LYS A 235 21.00 -8.33 -8.70
N LYS A 236 21.80 -7.25 -8.70
CA LYS A 236 22.38 -6.66 -9.92
C LYS A 236 23.32 -7.63 -10.64
N ALA A 237 24.05 -8.44 -9.87
CA ALA A 237 24.91 -9.51 -10.41
C ALA A 237 24.12 -10.76 -10.86
N GLY A 238 22.78 -10.78 -10.73
CA GLY A 238 21.95 -11.93 -11.08
C GLY A 238 22.22 -13.17 -10.22
N ARG A 239 22.69 -12.97 -8.98
CA ARG A 239 23.05 -14.04 -8.04
C ARG A 239 21.90 -14.33 -7.08
N LEU A 240 21.83 -15.58 -6.61
CA LEU A 240 20.79 -16.02 -5.67
C LEU A 240 21.15 -15.62 -4.24
N ILE A 241 20.13 -15.31 -3.47
CA ILE A 241 20.27 -14.97 -2.05
C ILE A 241 19.33 -15.79 -1.18
N TYR A 242 19.91 -16.41 -0.16
CA TYR A 242 19.25 -17.13 0.91
C TYR A 242 19.59 -16.48 2.25
N ASP A 243 18.75 -16.67 3.25
CA ASP A 243 19.04 -16.23 4.61
C ASP A 243 18.80 -17.31 5.68
N TRP A 244 19.57 -17.20 6.76
CA TRP A 244 19.53 -18.12 7.90
C TRP A 244 19.82 -17.42 9.24
N THR A 245 19.48 -18.00 10.39
CA THR A 245 18.33 -18.91 10.56
C THR A 245 17.11 -18.04 10.88
N VAL A 246 16.05 -18.17 10.10
CA VAL A 246 14.87 -17.30 10.19
C VAL A 246 13.73 -18.06 10.85
N ASN A 247 13.38 -17.70 12.08
CA ASN A 247 12.41 -18.44 12.90
C ASN A 247 11.21 -17.61 13.35
N ASP A 248 11.33 -16.28 13.39
CA ASP A 248 10.21 -15.40 13.76
C ASP A 248 9.41 -14.96 12.52
N VAL A 249 8.12 -14.74 12.73
CA VAL A 249 7.14 -14.45 11.66
C VAL A 249 7.48 -13.17 10.89
N ASN A 250 7.95 -12.14 11.59
CA ASN A 250 8.24 -10.84 10.97
C ASN A 250 9.46 -10.94 10.05
N SER A 251 10.51 -11.62 10.52
CA SER A 251 11.69 -11.91 9.72
C SER A 251 11.37 -12.81 8.52
N MET A 252 10.50 -13.81 8.68
CA MET A 252 10.03 -14.65 7.55
C MET A 252 9.33 -13.81 6.48
N LYS A 253 8.41 -12.92 6.89
CA LYS A 253 7.74 -11.98 5.98
C LYS A 253 8.72 -11.02 5.32
N TRP A 254 9.71 -10.53 6.06
CA TRP A 254 10.74 -9.65 5.54
C TRP A 254 11.56 -10.32 4.42
N SER A 255 11.95 -11.59 4.57
CA SER A 255 12.67 -12.34 3.53
C SER A 255 11.83 -12.52 2.26
N ILE A 256 10.52 -12.74 2.41
CA ILE A 256 9.57 -12.81 1.28
C ILE A 256 9.50 -11.45 0.58
N GLN A 257 9.35 -10.35 1.32
CA GLN A 257 9.28 -8.98 0.78
C GLN A 257 10.57 -8.55 0.07
N LYS A 258 11.73 -8.98 0.57
CA LYS A 258 13.03 -8.74 -0.10
C LYS A 258 13.26 -9.65 -1.30
N GLU A 259 12.32 -10.54 -1.61
CA GLU A 259 12.36 -11.48 -2.74
C GLU A 259 13.60 -12.37 -2.69
N PHE A 260 13.88 -12.99 -1.54
CA PHE A 260 14.95 -13.97 -1.46
C PHE A 260 14.59 -15.27 -2.21
N ASP A 261 15.61 -16.02 -2.62
CA ASP A 261 15.45 -17.28 -3.36
C ASP A 261 15.05 -18.44 -2.45
N GLY A 262 15.40 -18.36 -1.17
CA GLY A 262 15.00 -19.32 -0.15
C GLY A 262 15.30 -18.84 1.26
N VAL A 263 14.60 -19.43 2.22
CA VAL A 263 14.67 -19.09 3.64
C VAL A 263 14.96 -20.35 4.42
N ILE A 264 16.02 -20.32 5.24
CA ILE A 264 16.44 -21.44 6.07
C ILE A 264 15.85 -21.26 7.48
N THR A 265 15.00 -22.20 7.87
CA THR A 265 14.20 -22.12 9.11
C THR A 265 14.18 -23.44 9.87
N ASP A 266 14.12 -23.36 11.20
CA ASP A 266 13.92 -24.53 12.07
C ASP A 266 12.47 -25.05 12.00
N ASN A 267 11.53 -24.23 11.51
CA ASN A 267 10.10 -24.54 11.41
C ASN A 267 9.56 -24.36 9.97
N PRO A 268 9.83 -25.33 9.08
CA PRO A 268 9.35 -25.29 7.69
C PRO A 268 7.83 -25.23 7.56
N LYS A 269 7.08 -25.86 8.48
CA LYS A 269 5.61 -25.84 8.45
C LYS A 269 5.06 -24.43 8.65
N LEU A 270 5.56 -23.71 9.66
CA LEU A 270 5.17 -22.33 9.92
C LEU A 270 5.51 -21.43 8.73
N PHE A 271 6.68 -21.59 8.13
CA PHE A 271 7.07 -20.77 6.98
C PHE A 271 6.18 -21.03 5.76
N ASN A 272 5.82 -22.30 5.50
CA ASN A 272 4.85 -22.67 4.46
C ASN A 272 3.48 -22.03 4.71
N GLU A 273 2.98 -22.05 5.95
CA GLU A 273 1.73 -21.38 6.34
C GLU A 273 1.81 -19.86 6.13
N ILE A 274 2.94 -19.22 6.43
CA ILE A 274 3.15 -17.79 6.20
C ILE A 274 3.19 -17.46 4.71
N CYS A 275 3.82 -18.29 3.88
CA CYS A 275 3.79 -18.11 2.42
C CYS A 275 2.35 -18.18 1.89
N LEU A 276 1.56 -19.17 2.35
CA LEU A 276 0.14 -19.29 2.01
C LEU A 276 -0.73 -18.13 2.52
N CYS A 277 -0.46 -17.61 3.72
CA CYS A 277 -1.17 -16.44 4.26
C CYS A 277 -0.75 -15.14 3.57
N HIS A 278 0.52 -15.01 3.20
CA HIS A 278 1.00 -13.91 2.36
C HIS A 278 0.30 -13.92 0.99
N ASP A 279 -0.09 -15.10 0.49
CA ASP A 279 -0.88 -15.22 -0.73
C ASP A 279 -2.27 -14.59 -0.62
N LEU A 280 -2.92 -14.69 0.55
CA LEU A 280 -4.22 -14.06 0.85
C LEU A 280 -4.09 -12.57 1.16
N ASN A 281 -3.01 -12.18 1.83
CA ASN A 281 -2.78 -10.81 2.29
C ASN A 281 -2.08 -9.90 1.26
N ARG A 282 -1.68 -10.36 0.07
CA ARG A 282 -1.22 -9.42 -0.99
C ARG A 282 -2.37 -8.77 -1.78
N ALA A 283 -3.62 -9.23 -1.57
CA ALA A 283 -4.79 -8.39 -1.79
C ALA A 283 -4.87 -7.22 -0.78
N SER A 284 -4.03 -7.25 0.26
CA SER A 284 -3.86 -6.22 1.30
C SER A 284 -2.37 -5.89 1.52
N MET A 285 -1.58 -5.65 0.47
CA MET A 285 -0.39 -4.80 0.66
C MET A 285 -0.90 -3.47 1.26
N PRO A 286 -0.27 -2.92 2.31
CA PRO A 286 -0.64 -1.62 2.83
C PRO A 286 -0.59 -0.63 1.67
N ARG A 287 -1.69 0.08 1.46
CA ARG A 287 -1.83 1.11 0.45
C ARG A 287 -2.01 2.40 1.19
N GLU A 288 -0.90 3.00 1.57
CA GLU A 288 -0.93 4.16 2.44
C GLU A 288 -1.41 5.39 1.66
N ILE A 289 -2.16 6.24 2.34
CA ILE A 289 -2.63 7.51 1.81
C ILE A 289 -2.17 8.62 2.74
N ILE A 290 -1.42 9.57 2.18
CA ILE A 290 -0.96 10.76 2.91
C ILE A 290 -2.01 11.85 2.78
N THR A 291 -2.46 12.37 3.91
CA THR A 291 -3.45 13.44 3.97
C THR A 291 -2.75 14.78 4.18
N ILE A 292 -2.88 15.70 3.22
CA ILE A 292 -2.30 17.05 3.28
C ILE A 292 -3.42 18.03 3.60
N GLN A 293 -3.28 18.80 4.67
CA GLN A 293 -4.26 19.78 5.14
C GLN A 293 -3.69 21.18 4.93
N ALA A 294 -4.33 21.97 4.07
CA ALA A 294 -3.82 23.29 3.70
C ALA A 294 -4.77 24.43 4.13
N GLY A 295 -4.24 25.31 4.97
CA GLY A 295 -4.89 26.51 5.47
C GLY A 295 -6.01 26.26 6.48
N GLN A 296 -6.61 27.34 6.98
CA GLN A 296 -7.62 27.31 8.04
C GLN A 296 -8.76 26.30 7.80
N CYS A 297 -9.34 26.29 6.61
CA CYS A 297 -10.47 25.40 6.31
C CYS A 297 -10.04 23.93 6.25
N GLY A 298 -8.94 23.63 5.56
CA GLY A 298 -8.40 22.27 5.42
C GLY A 298 -8.01 21.67 6.77
N ASN A 299 -7.32 22.43 7.61
CA ASN A 299 -6.89 22.00 8.95
C ASN A 299 -8.09 21.74 9.89
N ASN A 300 -9.13 22.57 9.86
CA ASN A 300 -10.31 22.37 10.72
C ASN A 300 -11.14 21.14 10.31
N ILE A 301 -11.33 20.91 9.00
CA ILE A 301 -12.03 19.72 8.49
C ILE A 301 -11.19 18.48 8.77
N GLY A 302 -9.90 18.56 8.49
CA GLY A 302 -8.95 17.48 8.73
C GLY A 302 -8.90 17.05 10.20
N ALA A 303 -8.90 18.01 11.14
CA ALA A 303 -8.99 17.70 12.56
C ALA A 303 -10.27 16.95 12.92
N GLN A 304 -11.43 17.32 12.37
CA GLN A 304 -12.69 16.60 12.59
C GLN A 304 -12.70 15.22 11.92
N PHE A 305 -12.07 15.08 10.77
CA PHE A 305 -11.92 13.81 10.05
C PHE A 305 -11.11 12.78 10.86
N TRP A 306 -9.95 13.19 11.39
CA TRP A 306 -9.13 12.30 12.21
C TRP A 306 -9.79 11.90 13.52
N GLN A 307 -10.53 12.82 14.15
CA GLN A 307 -11.33 12.49 15.34
C GLN A 307 -12.36 11.40 15.07
N GLN A 308 -13.07 11.51 13.93
CA GLN A 308 -14.04 10.52 13.49
C GLN A 308 -13.36 9.16 13.21
N LEU A 309 -12.21 9.16 12.52
CA LEU A 309 -11.46 7.93 12.26
C LEU A 309 -10.97 7.26 13.53
N CYS A 310 -10.45 8.01 14.50
CA CYS A 310 -10.03 7.44 15.78
C CYS A 310 -11.19 6.71 16.47
N GLN A 311 -12.38 7.31 16.50
CA GLN A 311 -13.56 6.68 17.08
C GLN A 311 -14.00 5.43 16.30
N GLU A 312 -13.95 5.46 14.97
CA GLU A 312 -14.30 4.33 14.12
C GLU A 312 -13.32 3.16 14.20
N HIS A 313 -12.06 3.42 14.57
CA HIS A 313 -11.01 2.41 14.69
C HIS A 313 -10.70 2.01 16.14
N GLY A 314 -11.41 2.56 17.13
CA GLY A 314 -11.19 2.27 18.54
C GLY A 314 -9.84 2.77 19.04
N ILE A 315 -9.39 3.92 18.52
CA ILE A 315 -8.15 4.59 18.90
C ILE A 315 -8.48 5.72 19.87
N SER A 316 -7.82 5.72 21.02
CA SER A 316 -7.96 6.75 22.05
C SER A 316 -7.44 8.11 21.58
N ARG A 317 -7.72 9.16 22.35
CA ARG A 317 -7.29 10.54 22.05
C ARG A 317 -5.77 10.73 22.10
N ASP A 318 -5.06 9.79 22.71
CA ASP A 318 -3.59 9.78 22.78
C ASP A 318 -2.96 8.91 21.69
N GLY A 319 -3.76 8.29 20.82
CA GLY A 319 -3.30 7.45 19.72
C GLY A 319 -3.11 5.98 20.11
N ASN A 320 -3.45 5.58 21.33
CA ASN A 320 -3.37 4.18 21.77
C ASN A 320 -4.64 3.42 21.41
N LEU A 321 -4.50 2.17 20.98
CA LEU A 321 -5.62 1.26 20.74
C LEU A 321 -6.34 0.94 22.05
N GLU A 322 -7.67 1.06 22.05
CA GLU A 322 -8.52 0.72 23.19
C GLU A 322 -8.59 -0.81 23.38
N ASP A 323 -8.69 -1.28 24.62
CA ASP A 323 -8.65 -2.72 24.95
C ASP A 323 -9.72 -3.54 24.20
N PHE A 324 -10.93 -2.99 24.07
CA PHE A 324 -12.04 -3.64 23.35
C PHE A 324 -11.80 -3.77 21.84
N ALA A 325 -10.88 -2.98 21.28
CA ALA A 325 -10.56 -2.99 19.85
C ALA A 325 -9.51 -4.05 19.47
N SER A 326 -8.76 -4.56 20.44
CA SER A 326 -7.71 -5.58 20.26
C SER A 326 -8.25 -6.97 19.89
N GLU A 327 -9.45 -7.32 20.38
CA GLU A 327 -10.02 -8.67 20.22
C GLU A 327 -10.88 -8.88 18.96
N THR A 328 -11.30 -7.81 18.27
CA THR A 328 -12.37 -7.86 17.25
C THR A 328 -12.08 -7.18 15.90
N GLY A 329 -10.86 -6.69 15.66
CA GLY A 329 -10.57 -5.81 14.52
C GLY A 329 -10.57 -6.49 13.15
N GLY A 330 -11.68 -6.38 12.40
CA GLY A 330 -11.75 -6.67 10.95
C GLY A 330 -11.43 -5.45 10.06
N ASP A 331 -10.86 -4.39 10.64
CA ASP A 331 -10.58 -3.11 10.02
C ASP A 331 -9.09 -2.92 9.70
N ARG A 332 -8.80 -2.24 8.59
CA ARG A 332 -7.47 -1.87 8.13
C ARG A 332 -7.12 -0.46 8.60
N LYS A 333 -6.23 -0.38 9.58
CA LYS A 333 -5.75 0.90 10.17
C LYS A 333 -4.55 1.46 9.41
N ASP A 334 -3.75 0.59 8.81
CA ASP A 334 -2.50 0.85 8.09
C ASP A 334 -2.61 1.84 6.90
N VAL A 335 -3.80 1.94 6.29
CA VAL A 335 -4.08 2.86 5.17
C VAL A 335 -3.86 4.32 5.57
N PHE A 336 -4.38 4.71 6.73
CA PHE A 336 -4.40 6.10 7.19
C PHE A 336 -3.50 6.34 8.42
N PHE A 337 -3.16 5.29 9.16
CA PHE A 337 -2.34 5.37 10.36
C PHE A 337 -1.00 4.66 10.16
N TYR A 338 0.06 5.30 10.61
CA TYR A 338 1.35 4.69 10.87
C TYR A 338 1.33 4.05 12.26
N GLN A 339 1.81 2.81 12.37
CA GLN A 339 1.95 2.12 13.64
C GLN A 339 3.38 2.33 14.17
N SER A 340 3.50 3.08 15.27
CA SER A 340 4.81 3.37 15.89
C SER A 340 5.29 2.25 16.82
N ASP A 341 4.37 1.68 17.59
CA ASP A 341 4.57 0.56 18.52
C ASP A 341 3.34 -0.37 18.44
N ASP A 342 3.35 -1.50 19.16
CA ASP A 342 2.25 -2.49 19.14
C ASP A 342 0.86 -1.88 19.43
N THR A 343 0.79 -0.78 20.18
CA THR A 343 -0.47 -0.14 20.59
C THR A 343 -0.70 1.26 20.04
N ARG A 344 0.32 1.93 19.46
CA ARG A 344 0.25 3.37 19.15
C ARG A 344 0.17 3.65 17.65
N TYR A 345 -0.92 4.32 17.27
CA TYR A 345 -1.27 4.72 15.91
C TYR A 345 -1.18 6.24 15.72
N ILE A 346 -0.46 6.65 14.69
CA ILE A 346 -0.20 8.05 14.33
C ILE A 346 -0.81 8.33 12.96
N PRO A 347 -1.65 9.37 12.77
CA PRO A 347 -2.18 9.71 11.45
C PRO A 347 -1.08 10.06 10.44
N ARG A 348 -1.21 9.56 9.21
CA ARG A 348 -0.42 9.98 8.04
C ARG A 348 -0.92 11.33 7.53
N ALA A 349 -0.78 12.35 8.37
CA ALA A 349 -1.32 13.68 8.14
C ALA A 349 -0.21 14.74 8.18
N ILE A 350 -0.23 15.64 7.21
CA ILE A 350 0.64 16.81 7.11
C ILE A 350 -0.24 18.04 7.23
N LEU A 351 0.05 18.90 8.20
CA LEU A 351 -0.73 20.11 8.49
C LEU A 351 0.08 21.33 8.12
N ILE A 352 -0.43 22.10 7.16
CA ILE A 352 0.27 23.23 6.56
C ILE A 352 -0.61 24.47 6.73
N ASP A 353 -0.08 25.48 7.40
CA ASP A 353 -0.71 26.80 7.43
C ASP A 353 0.35 27.91 7.41
N LEU A 354 0.03 29.02 6.75
CA LEU A 354 0.85 30.22 6.80
C LEU A 354 0.53 31.07 8.05
N GLU A 355 -0.55 30.73 8.75
CA GLU A 355 -0.98 31.38 9.98
C GLU A 355 -1.02 30.39 11.16
N PRO A 356 -0.49 30.75 12.33
CA PRO A 356 -0.35 29.81 13.46
C PRO A 356 -1.68 29.49 14.16
N ARG A 357 -2.73 30.29 13.97
CA ARG A 357 -3.95 30.25 14.81
C ARG A 357 -4.61 28.87 14.87
N VAL A 358 -4.84 28.25 13.72
CA VAL A 358 -5.56 26.97 13.65
C VAL A 358 -4.67 25.81 14.08
N VAL A 359 -3.43 25.79 13.61
CA VAL A 359 -2.47 24.76 13.96
C VAL A 359 -2.19 24.74 15.47
N ASN A 360 -1.99 25.90 16.08
CA ASN A 360 -1.82 26.01 17.54
C ASN A 360 -3.05 25.50 18.30
N SER A 361 -4.25 25.74 17.77
CA SER A 361 -5.49 25.21 18.37
C SER A 361 -5.55 23.67 18.30
N ILE A 362 -5.00 23.06 17.25
CA ILE A 362 -4.91 21.60 17.12
C ILE A 362 -3.85 21.05 18.08
N GLN A 363 -2.69 21.70 18.19
CA GLN A 363 -1.60 21.32 19.10
C GLN A 363 -1.93 21.44 20.59
N THR A 364 -2.92 22.28 20.93
CA THR A 364 -3.44 22.44 22.29
C THR A 364 -4.77 21.71 22.51
N GLY A 365 -5.31 21.11 21.47
CA GLY A 365 -6.60 20.43 21.47
C GLY A 365 -6.59 19.06 22.16
N PRO A 366 -7.77 18.43 22.28
CA PRO A 366 -7.91 17.14 22.98
C PRO A 366 -7.21 15.97 22.28
N TYR A 367 -6.90 16.09 20.98
CA TYR A 367 -6.19 15.08 20.18
C TYR A 367 -4.74 15.50 19.86
N LYS A 368 -4.13 16.39 20.66
CA LYS A 368 -2.78 16.90 20.38
C LYS A 368 -1.71 15.82 20.26
N ASN A 369 -1.89 14.69 20.96
CA ASN A 369 -0.88 13.63 21.08
C ASN A 369 -0.91 12.60 19.93
N ILE A 370 -1.91 12.67 19.04
CA ILE A 370 -2.04 11.70 17.93
C ILE A 370 -1.11 12.04 16.76
N TYR A 371 -0.90 13.33 16.48
CA TYR A 371 -0.16 13.79 15.30
C TYR A 371 1.35 13.69 15.52
N ASN A 372 2.09 13.42 14.45
CA ASN A 372 3.55 13.54 14.46
C ASN A 372 3.93 15.04 14.54
N PRO A 373 4.67 15.49 15.57
CA PRO A 373 5.11 16.88 15.69
C PRO A 373 5.94 17.37 14.49
N GLU A 374 6.62 16.47 13.78
CA GLU A 374 7.43 16.84 12.61
C GLU A 374 6.60 17.10 11.35
N ASN A 375 5.29 16.79 11.36
CA ASN A 375 4.40 16.97 10.21
C ASN A 375 3.60 18.27 10.25
N PHE A 376 3.94 19.17 11.16
CA PHE A 376 3.39 20.51 11.23
C PHE A 376 4.30 21.50 10.52
N PHE A 377 3.74 22.22 9.56
CA PHE A 377 4.37 23.37 8.96
C PHE A 377 3.57 24.63 9.31
N ILE A 378 4.24 25.61 9.93
CA ILE A 378 3.68 26.91 10.26
C ILE A 378 4.61 27.97 9.65
N GLY A 379 4.09 28.83 8.78
CA GLY A 379 4.86 29.92 8.19
C GLY A 379 5.46 30.87 9.25
N GLU A 380 6.66 31.40 8.99
CA GLU A 380 7.34 32.34 9.89
C GLU A 380 6.47 33.59 10.17
N HIS A 381 6.55 34.09 11.41
CA HIS A 381 5.62 35.08 11.96
C HIS A 381 5.44 36.35 11.11
N GLY A 382 4.27 36.51 10.49
CA GLY A 382 3.74 37.82 10.06
C GLY A 382 3.21 37.91 8.62
N SER A 383 3.48 36.95 7.73
CA SER A 383 3.00 36.99 6.35
C SER A 383 2.04 35.83 6.02
N GLY A 384 0.82 35.90 6.55
CA GLY A 384 -0.28 35.07 6.04
C GLY A 384 -0.62 35.43 4.59
N ALA A 385 -1.39 34.58 3.91
CA ALA A 385 -1.82 34.86 2.54
C ALA A 385 -2.87 35.98 2.43
N GLY A 386 -3.45 36.44 3.54
CA GLY A 386 -4.35 37.61 3.57
C GLY A 386 -5.57 37.49 2.64
N ASN A 387 -6.13 36.28 2.50
CA ASN A 387 -7.19 35.96 1.53
C ASN A 387 -6.86 36.25 0.05
N ASN A 388 -5.58 36.31 -0.31
CA ASN A 388 -5.12 36.50 -1.68
C ASN A 388 -4.42 35.24 -2.20
N TRP A 389 -4.92 34.68 -3.30
CA TRP A 389 -4.32 33.51 -3.96
C TRP A 389 -2.88 33.76 -4.37
N ALA A 390 -2.56 34.94 -4.92
CA ALA A 390 -1.23 35.23 -5.44
C ALA A 390 -0.17 35.25 -4.33
N ALA A 391 -0.53 35.81 -3.17
CA ALA A 391 0.33 35.83 -1.99
C ALA A 391 0.54 34.41 -1.43
N GLY A 392 -0.53 33.59 -1.42
CA GLY A 392 -0.45 32.18 -1.03
C GLY A 392 0.43 31.34 -1.97
N TYR A 393 0.33 31.59 -3.29
CA TYR A 393 1.13 30.90 -4.31
C TYR A 393 2.61 31.31 -4.21
N ALA A 394 2.90 32.60 -4.10
CA ALA A 394 4.26 33.11 -3.90
C ALA A 394 4.88 32.66 -2.56
N ALA A 395 4.06 32.52 -1.51
CA ALA A 395 4.51 31.90 -0.27
C ALA A 395 4.88 30.42 -0.47
N GLY A 396 4.14 29.67 -1.28
CA GLY A 396 4.45 28.28 -1.63
C GLY A 396 5.83 28.09 -2.23
N GLU A 397 6.28 29.01 -3.08
CA GLU A 397 7.64 28.97 -3.63
C GLU A 397 8.71 29.19 -2.56
N ARG A 398 8.47 30.10 -1.61
CA ARG A 398 9.40 30.36 -0.50
C ARG A 398 9.53 29.18 0.45
N VAL A 399 8.41 28.51 0.75
CA VAL A 399 8.35 27.42 1.74
C VAL A 399 8.50 26.03 1.11
N LYS A 400 8.84 25.97 -0.18
CA LYS A 400 8.88 24.73 -0.97
C LYS A 400 9.75 23.67 -0.33
N GLU A 401 10.98 24.02 0.05
CA GLU A 401 11.96 23.06 0.56
C GLU A 401 11.45 22.40 1.84
N GLU A 402 11.09 23.19 2.84
CA GLU A 402 10.58 22.71 4.13
C GLU A 402 9.31 21.84 4.00
N VAL A 403 8.34 22.28 3.18
CA VAL A 403 7.09 21.53 2.99
C VAL A 403 7.33 20.22 2.25
N PHE A 404 8.16 20.22 1.21
CA PHE A 404 8.42 19.01 0.45
C PHE A 404 9.31 18.02 1.21
N ASP A 405 10.23 18.47 2.05
CA ASP A 405 11.00 17.58 2.93
C ASP A 405 10.09 16.77 3.85
N ILE A 406 9.02 17.39 4.37
CA ILE A 406 7.99 16.69 5.18
C ILE A 406 7.23 15.67 4.31
N ILE A 407 6.81 16.06 3.10
CA ILE A 407 6.06 15.19 2.18
C ILE A 407 6.92 13.99 1.75
N ASP A 408 8.19 14.21 1.41
CA ASP A 408 9.11 13.16 0.99
C ASP A 408 9.40 12.19 2.13
N ARG A 409 9.62 12.70 3.36
CA ARG A 409 9.84 11.84 4.53
C ARG A 409 8.66 10.91 4.76
N GLU A 410 7.44 11.42 4.68
CA GLU A 410 6.23 10.60 4.85
C GLU A 410 6.01 9.63 3.67
N ALA A 411 6.36 10.04 2.45
CA ALA A 411 6.29 9.20 1.26
C ALA A 411 7.30 8.05 1.30
N ASP A 412 8.55 8.33 1.68
CA ASP A 412 9.63 7.36 1.85
C ASP A 412 9.40 6.43 3.05
N GLY A 413 8.67 6.90 4.07
CA GLY A 413 8.22 6.11 5.21
C GLY A 413 7.00 5.22 4.93
N SER A 414 6.47 5.22 3.71
CA SER A 414 5.34 4.38 3.29
C SER A 414 5.84 3.19 2.46
N ASP A 415 5.37 1.97 2.76
CA ASP A 415 5.82 0.77 2.06
C ASP A 415 5.32 0.75 0.60
N SER A 416 4.09 1.20 0.37
CA SER A 416 3.48 1.26 -0.95
C SER A 416 2.44 2.39 -1.04
N LEU A 417 2.93 3.63 -0.96
CA LEU A 417 2.13 4.85 -1.11
C LEU A 417 1.19 4.77 -2.32
N GLU A 418 -0.12 4.85 -2.08
CA GLU A 418 -1.13 4.82 -3.14
C GLU A 418 -1.37 6.21 -3.73
N GLY A 419 -1.45 7.23 -2.88
CA GLY A 419 -1.75 8.58 -3.30
C GLY A 419 -1.81 9.59 -2.18
N PHE A 420 -2.25 10.79 -2.54
CA PHE A 420 -2.39 11.93 -1.66
C PHE A 420 -3.85 12.40 -1.60
N MET A 421 -4.28 12.79 -0.41
CA MET A 421 -5.56 13.45 -0.15
C MET A 421 -5.32 14.89 0.27
N LEU A 422 -5.62 15.86 -0.59
CA LEU A 422 -5.51 17.29 -0.25
C LEU A 422 -6.84 17.83 0.28
N LEU A 423 -6.85 18.34 1.52
CA LEU A 423 -7.97 19.07 2.10
C LEU A 423 -7.68 20.56 2.05
N HIS A 424 -8.51 21.32 1.34
CA HIS A 424 -8.32 22.76 1.22
C HIS A 424 -9.62 23.48 0.86
N SER A 425 -9.60 24.82 0.96
CA SER A 425 -10.65 25.68 0.43
C SER A 425 -10.17 26.41 -0.81
N ILE A 426 -11.03 26.52 -1.82
CA ILE A 426 -10.71 27.26 -3.07
C ILE A 426 -10.88 28.77 -2.91
N ALA A 427 -11.48 29.24 -1.82
CA ALA A 427 -11.83 30.65 -1.63
C ALA A 427 -10.85 31.43 -0.73
N GLY A 428 -10.14 30.75 0.17
CA GLY A 428 -9.17 31.37 1.08
C GLY A 428 -7.85 31.74 0.39
N GLY A 429 -6.91 32.38 1.08
CA GLY A 429 -5.58 32.70 0.52
C GLY A 429 -4.65 31.48 0.51
N THR A 430 -4.42 30.88 1.67
CA THR A 430 -3.53 29.71 1.83
C THR A 430 -4.09 28.49 1.11
N GLY A 431 -5.33 28.10 1.41
CA GLY A 431 -5.94 26.91 0.81
C GLY A 431 -6.03 26.97 -0.72
N SER A 432 -6.24 28.15 -1.30
CA SER A 432 -6.32 28.29 -2.75
C SER A 432 -4.93 28.46 -3.38
N GLY A 433 -4.14 29.43 -2.93
CA GLY A 433 -2.83 29.78 -3.51
C GLY A 433 -1.76 28.74 -3.23
N LEU A 434 -1.48 28.49 -1.94
CA LEU A 434 -0.51 27.46 -1.54
C LEU A 434 -0.98 26.07 -1.99
N GLY A 435 -2.28 25.78 -1.88
CA GLY A 435 -2.86 24.54 -2.40
C GLY A 435 -2.63 24.36 -3.91
N SER A 436 -2.82 25.42 -4.71
CA SER A 436 -2.54 25.40 -6.15
C SER A 436 -1.08 25.12 -6.47
N TYR A 437 -0.16 25.76 -5.73
CA TYR A 437 1.27 25.52 -5.87
C TYR A 437 1.65 24.06 -5.53
N LEU A 438 1.10 23.52 -4.43
CA LEU A 438 1.34 22.13 -4.04
C LEU A 438 0.84 21.15 -5.11
N LEU A 439 -0.34 21.37 -5.69
CA LEU A 439 -0.89 20.51 -6.74
C LEU A 439 0.02 20.43 -7.98
N GLU A 440 0.52 21.56 -8.48
CA GLU A 440 1.45 21.57 -9.61
C GLU A 440 2.74 20.79 -9.30
N ARG A 441 3.37 21.11 -8.17
CA ARG A 441 4.65 20.52 -7.79
C ARG A 441 4.53 19.03 -7.43
N MET A 442 3.42 18.62 -6.82
CA MET A 442 3.15 17.22 -6.52
C MET A 442 2.92 16.40 -7.78
N ASN A 443 2.21 16.95 -8.76
CA ASN A 443 1.99 16.27 -10.03
C ASN A 443 3.32 16.03 -10.78
N ASP A 444 4.25 16.98 -10.72
CA ASP A 444 5.59 16.83 -11.30
C ASP A 444 6.47 15.83 -10.52
N ARG A 445 6.42 15.87 -9.18
CA ARG A 445 7.29 15.08 -8.30
C ARG A 445 6.81 13.63 -8.14
N PHE A 446 5.50 13.41 -8.12
CA PHE A 446 4.85 12.11 -7.90
C PHE A 446 3.89 11.74 -9.05
N PRO A 447 4.34 11.68 -10.33
CA PRO A 447 3.47 11.54 -11.50
C PRO A 447 2.74 10.19 -11.61
N LYS A 448 3.08 9.22 -10.76
CA LYS A 448 2.45 7.89 -10.72
C LYS A 448 1.48 7.73 -9.55
N LYS A 449 1.31 8.74 -8.71
CA LYS A 449 0.49 8.69 -7.50
C LYS A 449 -0.81 9.43 -7.75
N ILE A 450 -1.91 8.87 -7.22
CA ILE A 450 -3.23 9.51 -7.36
C ILE A 450 -3.29 10.73 -6.46
N ILE A 451 -3.79 11.84 -6.99
CA ILE A 451 -4.07 13.07 -6.24
C ILE A 451 -5.60 13.25 -6.18
N GLN A 452 -6.17 12.98 -5.02
CA GLN A 452 -7.57 13.28 -4.74
C GLN A 452 -7.68 14.52 -3.85
N THR A 453 -8.63 15.40 -4.13
CA THR A 453 -8.86 16.59 -3.32
C THR A 453 -10.27 16.58 -2.70
N TYR A 454 -10.37 17.09 -1.49
CA TYR A 454 -11.62 17.47 -0.85
C TYR A 454 -11.66 18.99 -0.83
N SER A 455 -12.28 19.55 -1.86
CA SER A 455 -12.27 20.97 -2.17
C SER A 455 -13.52 21.65 -1.63
N VAL A 456 -13.36 22.59 -0.70
CA VAL A 456 -14.48 23.36 -0.14
C VAL A 456 -14.75 24.61 -0.95
N PHE A 457 -15.93 24.64 -1.56
CA PHE A 457 -16.45 25.74 -2.36
C PHE A 457 -17.16 26.76 -1.46
N PRO A 458 -16.96 28.07 -1.71
CA PRO A 458 -17.59 29.13 -0.93
C PRO A 458 -19.10 29.18 -1.16
N ASP A 459 -19.84 29.67 -0.16
CA ASP A 459 -21.24 29.99 -0.34
C ASP A 459 -21.36 31.23 -1.26
N SER A 460 -22.12 31.08 -2.34
CA SER A 460 -22.40 32.16 -3.29
C SER A 460 -23.27 33.30 -2.73
N ALA A 461 -23.95 33.11 -1.59
CA ALA A 461 -24.83 34.10 -0.97
C ALA A 461 -24.20 34.82 0.24
N ILE A 462 -23.35 34.14 1.02
CA ILE A 462 -22.85 34.59 2.33
C ILE A 462 -21.32 34.41 2.39
N GLY A 463 -20.60 35.10 1.50
CA GLY A 463 -19.14 35.07 1.48
C GLY A 463 -18.54 36.33 2.13
N ASP A 464 -17.89 36.19 3.29
CA ASP A 464 -17.17 37.31 3.96
C ASP A 464 -15.98 37.83 3.14
N VAL A 465 -15.40 36.99 2.28
CA VAL A 465 -14.23 37.32 1.47
C VAL A 465 -14.66 37.87 0.11
N VAL A 466 -14.46 39.16 -0.11
CA VAL A 466 -14.86 39.86 -1.36
C VAL A 466 -14.09 39.40 -2.60
N VAL A 467 -12.85 38.92 -2.44
CA VAL A 467 -11.98 38.47 -3.55
C VAL A 467 -12.12 36.98 -3.87
N ASN A 468 -13.06 36.27 -3.23
CA ASN A 468 -13.23 34.82 -3.43
C ASN A 468 -13.39 34.38 -4.89
N PRO A 469 -14.03 35.15 -5.81
CA PRO A 469 -14.19 34.69 -7.19
C PRO A 469 -12.85 34.63 -7.95
N TYR A 470 -11.91 35.52 -7.63
CA TYR A 470 -10.55 35.48 -8.20
C TYR A 470 -9.79 34.25 -7.69
N ASN A 471 -9.78 34.03 -6.38
CA ASN A 471 -9.12 32.87 -5.76
C ASN A 471 -9.69 31.55 -6.30
N SER A 472 -11.02 31.46 -6.37
CA SER A 472 -11.72 30.25 -6.80
C SER A 472 -11.44 29.93 -8.26
N LEU A 473 -11.38 30.93 -9.14
CA LEU A 473 -11.08 30.73 -10.56
C LEU A 473 -9.66 30.18 -10.75
N LEU A 474 -8.67 30.79 -10.10
CA LEU A 474 -7.27 30.38 -10.20
C LEU A 474 -7.05 28.97 -9.63
N ALA A 475 -7.66 28.66 -8.48
CA ALA A 475 -7.63 27.31 -7.90
C ALA A 475 -8.33 26.28 -8.80
N LEU A 476 -9.47 26.61 -9.41
CA LEU A 476 -10.19 25.71 -10.31
C LEU A 476 -9.37 25.30 -11.53
N ARG A 477 -8.55 26.22 -12.09
CA ARG A 477 -7.63 25.85 -13.17
C ARG A 477 -6.69 24.72 -12.74
N ARG A 478 -6.07 24.81 -11.56
CA ARG A 478 -5.13 23.80 -11.07
C ARG A 478 -5.82 22.50 -10.65
N LEU A 479 -7.00 22.60 -10.07
CA LEU A 479 -7.84 21.42 -9.83
C LEU A 479 -8.13 20.67 -11.13
N THR A 480 -8.44 21.40 -12.21
CA THR A 480 -8.74 20.80 -13.53
C THR A 480 -7.52 20.15 -14.20
N GLN A 481 -6.32 20.65 -13.96
CA GLN A 481 -5.11 20.23 -14.70
C GLN A 481 -4.21 19.26 -13.92
N ASN A 482 -4.23 19.33 -12.58
CA ASN A 482 -3.23 18.70 -11.72
C ASN A 482 -3.83 17.72 -10.69
N THR A 483 -5.09 17.30 -10.87
CA THR A 483 -5.74 16.32 -9.97
C THR A 483 -6.44 15.21 -10.74
N ASP A 484 -6.48 14.02 -10.15
CA ASP A 484 -7.20 12.87 -10.71
C ASP A 484 -8.67 12.84 -10.29
N SER A 485 -9.00 13.39 -9.13
CA SER A 485 -10.36 13.40 -8.59
C SER A 485 -10.59 14.56 -7.63
N VAL A 486 -11.69 15.28 -7.81
CA VAL A 486 -12.10 16.39 -6.93
C VAL A 486 -13.45 16.08 -6.31
N VAL A 487 -13.49 15.88 -4.99
CA VAL A 487 -14.74 15.78 -4.24
C VAL A 487 -15.20 17.20 -3.89
N VAL A 488 -16.30 17.62 -4.48
CA VAL A 488 -16.86 18.97 -4.32
C VAL A 488 -17.69 19.05 -3.04
N LEU A 489 -17.31 19.97 -2.15
CA LEU A 489 -18.02 20.27 -0.91
C LEU A 489 -18.50 21.72 -0.93
N ASP A 490 -19.80 21.95 -1.09
CA ASP A 490 -20.35 23.31 -1.18
C ASP A 490 -20.89 23.78 0.17
N ASN A 491 -20.28 24.83 0.72
CA ASN A 491 -20.71 25.42 1.99
C ASN A 491 -22.17 25.89 1.97
N GLY A 492 -22.69 26.39 0.85
CA GLY A 492 -24.09 26.80 0.75
C GLY A 492 -25.05 25.61 0.91
N ALA A 493 -24.73 24.48 0.28
CA ALA A 493 -25.50 23.25 0.42
C ALA A 493 -25.36 22.62 1.81
N LEU A 494 -24.15 22.62 2.37
CA LEU A 494 -23.88 22.09 3.72
C LEU A 494 -24.61 22.91 4.79
N SER A 495 -24.57 24.24 4.71
CA SER A 495 -25.31 25.12 5.63
C SER A 495 -26.81 24.91 5.53
N ARG A 496 -27.36 24.77 4.31
CA ARG A 496 -28.78 24.43 4.14
C ARG A 496 -29.14 23.09 4.78
N ILE A 497 -28.34 22.04 4.55
CA ILE A 497 -28.58 20.72 5.14
C ILE A 497 -28.50 20.78 6.67
N ALA A 498 -27.49 21.47 7.21
CA ALA A 498 -27.33 21.65 8.66
C ALA A 498 -28.54 22.38 9.25
N SER A 499 -28.99 23.48 8.62
CA SER A 499 -30.15 24.23 9.08
C SER A 499 -31.44 23.42 9.04
N GLU A 500 -31.74 22.77 7.91
CA GLU A 500 -32.97 21.98 7.72
C GLU A 500 -33.03 20.74 8.62
N ARG A 501 -31.89 20.09 8.87
CA ARG A 501 -31.83 18.80 9.58
C ARG A 501 -31.56 18.93 11.07
N LEU A 502 -30.78 19.92 11.50
CA LEU A 502 -30.49 20.18 12.91
C LEU A 502 -31.49 21.16 13.53
N HIS A 503 -32.40 21.73 12.73
CA HIS A 503 -33.37 22.73 13.16
C HIS A 503 -32.71 23.97 13.78
N VAL A 504 -31.58 24.40 13.22
CA VAL A 504 -30.82 25.59 13.64
C VAL A 504 -30.97 26.67 12.57
N GLN A 505 -31.17 27.93 12.98
CA GLN A 505 -31.32 29.05 12.03
C GLN A 505 -30.01 29.37 11.30
N GLU A 506 -28.89 29.42 12.02
CA GLU A 506 -27.55 29.67 11.48
C GLU A 506 -26.58 28.59 11.96
N PRO A 507 -26.16 27.65 11.09
CA PRO A 507 -25.23 26.59 11.47
C PRO A 507 -23.81 27.13 11.63
N SER A 508 -23.09 26.67 12.65
CA SER A 508 -21.69 27.03 12.85
C SER A 508 -20.77 26.25 11.90
N PHE A 509 -19.57 26.79 11.64
CA PHE A 509 -18.54 26.07 10.87
C PHE A 509 -18.16 24.72 11.49
N GLN A 510 -18.28 24.57 12.81
CA GLN A 510 -18.04 23.28 13.47
C GLN A 510 -19.10 22.25 13.05
N GLN A 511 -20.37 22.64 12.97
CA GLN A 511 -21.47 21.77 12.56
C GLN A 511 -21.37 21.39 11.07
N THR A 512 -21.00 22.32 10.20
CA THR A 512 -20.78 21.99 8.78
C THR A 512 -19.56 21.09 8.59
N ASN A 513 -18.47 21.32 9.35
CA ASN A 513 -17.29 20.45 9.31
C ASN A 513 -17.57 19.02 9.81
N GLN A 514 -18.51 18.84 10.76
CA GLN A 514 -18.95 17.50 11.17
C GLN A 514 -19.64 16.74 10.03
N LEU A 515 -20.48 17.43 9.24
CA LEU A 515 -21.10 16.84 8.06
C LEU A 515 -20.06 16.46 7.01
N VAL A 516 -19.07 17.33 6.78
CA VAL A 516 -17.95 17.05 5.87
C VAL A 516 -17.15 15.84 6.34
N SER A 517 -16.75 15.81 7.62
CA SER A 517 -16.02 14.69 8.22
C SER A 517 -16.77 13.36 8.04
N THR A 518 -18.09 13.35 8.25
CA THR A 518 -18.94 12.17 8.03
C THR A 518 -18.86 11.67 6.58
N VAL A 519 -18.90 12.58 5.61
CA VAL A 519 -18.82 12.25 4.18
C VAL A 519 -17.44 11.74 3.81
N MET A 520 -16.38 12.38 4.31
CA MET A 520 -15.01 11.96 4.10
C MET A 520 -14.79 10.55 4.66
N SER A 521 -15.23 10.30 5.90
CA SER A 521 -15.19 8.97 6.51
C SER A 521 -15.97 7.93 5.69
N ALA A 522 -17.19 8.27 5.26
CA ALA A 522 -18.02 7.39 4.45
C ALA A 522 -17.40 7.08 3.07
N SER A 523 -16.76 8.07 2.44
CA SER A 523 -16.10 7.90 1.13
C SER A 523 -14.86 7.01 1.19
N THR A 524 -14.18 6.99 2.34
CA THR A 524 -12.96 6.20 2.58
C THR A 524 -13.26 4.86 3.28
N THR A 525 -14.54 4.53 3.51
CA THR A 525 -14.91 3.32 4.26
C THR A 525 -14.46 2.04 3.55
N THR A 526 -14.53 1.97 2.22
CA THR A 526 -14.09 0.77 1.46
C THR A 526 -12.58 0.55 1.53
N LEU A 527 -11.80 1.60 1.81
CA LEU A 527 -10.36 1.52 2.01
C LEU A 527 -10.01 1.00 3.42
N ARG A 528 -10.81 1.38 4.41
CA ARG A 528 -10.59 1.09 5.84
C ARG A 528 -11.23 -0.21 6.30
N TYR A 529 -12.32 -0.64 5.67
CA TYR A 529 -12.99 -1.90 5.95
C TYR A 529 -13.00 -2.73 4.68
N PRO A 530 -12.24 -3.84 4.63
CA PRO A 530 -12.10 -4.62 3.42
C PRO A 530 -13.46 -5.18 2.99
N GLY A 531 -13.85 -4.84 1.76
CA GLY A 531 -15.04 -5.33 1.08
C GLY A 531 -14.70 -6.22 -0.11
N TYR A 532 -15.72 -6.57 -0.91
CA TYR A 532 -15.52 -7.37 -2.12
C TYR A 532 -15.06 -6.54 -3.33
N MET A 533 -15.36 -5.23 -3.35
CA MET A 533 -15.07 -4.32 -4.48
C MET A 533 -14.58 -2.96 -3.98
N HIS A 534 -13.75 -2.28 -4.78
CA HIS A 534 -13.23 -0.93 -4.54
C HIS A 534 -12.44 -0.78 -3.22
N ASN A 535 -11.55 -1.73 -2.94
CA ASN A 535 -10.68 -1.74 -1.76
C ASN A 535 -9.45 -0.81 -1.89
N ASP A 536 -9.36 -0.09 -3.00
CA ASP A 536 -8.27 0.79 -3.35
C ASP A 536 -8.77 2.10 -3.98
N LEU A 537 -8.00 3.17 -3.83
CA LEU A 537 -8.37 4.49 -4.33
C LEU A 537 -8.37 4.52 -5.85
N VAL A 538 -7.42 3.83 -6.49
CA VAL A 538 -7.36 3.69 -7.95
C VAL A 538 -8.66 3.07 -8.50
N GLY A 539 -9.18 2.02 -7.87
CA GLY A 539 -10.41 1.36 -8.30
C GLY A 539 -11.67 2.18 -8.05
N ILE A 540 -11.68 3.07 -7.05
CA ILE A 540 -12.78 4.04 -6.85
C ILE A 540 -12.76 5.11 -7.94
N VAL A 541 -11.58 5.69 -8.21
CA VAL A 541 -11.42 6.78 -9.19
C VAL A 541 -11.73 6.27 -10.60
N ALA A 542 -11.15 5.13 -11.00
CA ALA A 542 -11.35 4.55 -12.32
C ALA A 542 -12.83 4.21 -12.62
N SER A 543 -13.63 3.94 -11.59
CA SER A 543 -15.03 3.59 -11.76
C SER A 543 -15.96 4.80 -11.85
N LEU A 544 -15.56 5.91 -11.23
CA LEU A 544 -16.31 7.16 -11.21
C LEU A 544 -15.93 8.10 -12.37
N ILE A 545 -14.71 8.02 -12.89
CA ILE A 545 -14.16 9.00 -13.82
C ILE A 545 -13.71 8.30 -15.10
N PRO A 546 -14.63 8.03 -16.05
CA PRO A 546 -14.29 7.45 -17.34
C PRO A 546 -13.61 8.46 -18.27
N THR A 547 -13.83 9.75 -18.06
CA THR A 547 -13.25 10.86 -18.83
C THR A 547 -12.37 11.70 -17.92
N PRO A 548 -11.02 11.71 -18.10
CA PRO A 548 -10.09 12.31 -17.15
C PRO A 548 -10.35 13.78 -16.83
N ARG A 549 -10.87 14.58 -17.77
CA ARG A 549 -11.19 16.00 -17.54
C ARG A 549 -12.44 16.21 -16.67
N CYS A 550 -13.42 15.31 -16.75
CA CYS A 550 -14.66 15.42 -16.00
C CYS A 550 -14.56 14.67 -14.67
N HIS A 551 -13.65 15.10 -13.80
CA HIS A 551 -13.32 14.39 -12.55
C HIS A 551 -13.91 15.02 -11.27
N PHE A 552 -14.87 15.94 -11.41
CA PHE A 552 -15.53 16.57 -10.26
C PHE A 552 -16.73 15.75 -9.79
N LEU A 553 -16.63 15.25 -8.55
CA LEU A 553 -17.61 14.37 -7.92
C LEU A 553 -18.51 15.14 -6.97
N MET A 554 -19.81 14.94 -7.14
CA MET A 554 -20.84 15.44 -6.22
C MET A 554 -21.15 14.39 -5.16
N THR A 555 -21.37 14.84 -3.93
CA THR A 555 -21.71 13.98 -2.80
C THR A 555 -23.19 14.11 -2.41
N ALA A 556 -23.78 13.00 -1.97
CA ALA A 556 -25.05 12.99 -1.26
C ALA A 556 -25.02 11.94 -0.16
N TYR A 557 -25.66 12.19 0.98
CA TYR A 557 -25.63 11.27 2.11
C TYR A 557 -27.00 11.12 2.78
N THR A 558 -27.26 9.95 3.35
CA THR A 558 -28.50 9.66 4.08
C THR A 558 -28.32 8.49 5.05
N PRO A 559 -28.97 8.49 6.23
CA PRO A 559 -29.77 9.57 6.81
C PRO A 559 -28.88 10.66 7.46
N PHE A 560 -29.38 11.90 7.48
CA PHE A 560 -28.91 12.91 8.43
C PHE A 560 -29.97 13.01 9.53
N THR A 561 -29.60 12.65 10.75
CA THR A 561 -30.43 12.88 11.93
C THR A 561 -29.59 13.63 12.95
N GLY A 562 -30.14 14.69 13.55
CA GLY A 562 -29.53 15.29 14.73
C GLY A 562 -29.63 14.36 15.94
N ASP A 563 -28.79 14.60 16.94
CA ASP A 563 -28.69 13.82 18.19
C ASP A 563 -29.94 13.92 19.09
N ASN A 564 -30.98 14.64 18.69
CA ASN A 564 -32.26 14.68 19.42
C ASN A 564 -33.08 13.41 19.17
N LEU A 565 -32.68 12.38 19.92
CA LEU A 565 -33.04 10.96 19.83
C LEU A 565 -34.49 10.59 20.23
N ASP A 566 -35.32 11.50 20.73
CA ASP A 566 -36.61 11.12 21.31
C ASP A 566 -37.81 11.09 20.34
N GLN A 567 -37.74 11.74 19.17
CA GLN A 567 -38.86 11.75 18.21
C GLN A 567 -38.68 10.79 17.02
N ALA A 568 -37.48 10.22 16.84
CA ALA A 568 -37.17 9.31 15.73
C ALA A 568 -37.39 7.81 16.06
N ARG A 569 -37.96 7.48 17.22
CA ARG A 569 -38.28 6.08 17.61
C ARG A 569 -39.34 5.40 16.74
N THR A 570 -40.00 6.14 15.84
CA THR A 570 -40.97 5.63 14.85
C THR A 570 -40.39 5.54 13.43
N VAL A 571 -39.07 5.43 13.26
CA VAL A 571 -38.46 5.22 11.94
C VAL A 571 -38.76 3.80 11.45
N ARG A 572 -39.66 3.70 10.46
CA ARG A 572 -39.83 2.53 9.57
C ARG A 572 -38.47 1.88 9.28
N LYS A 573 -38.38 0.54 9.33
CA LYS A 573 -37.22 -0.22 8.83
C LYS A 573 -36.80 0.35 7.48
N THR A 574 -35.72 1.11 7.44
CA THR A 574 -35.24 1.75 6.22
C THR A 574 -34.54 0.69 5.39
N THR A 575 -35.06 0.42 4.19
CA THR A 575 -34.50 -0.60 3.30
C THR A 575 -33.36 -0.02 2.46
N VAL A 576 -32.52 -0.90 1.88
CA VAL A 576 -31.48 -0.52 0.90
C VAL A 576 -32.07 0.32 -0.24
N LEU A 577 -33.25 -0.07 -0.74
CA LEU A 577 -33.96 0.69 -1.78
C LEU A 577 -34.32 2.11 -1.32
N ASP A 578 -34.80 2.27 -0.08
CA ASP A 578 -35.15 3.59 0.46
C ASP A 578 -33.92 4.49 0.54
N VAL A 579 -32.77 3.95 0.97
CA VAL A 579 -31.49 4.67 1.01
C VAL A 579 -31.09 5.12 -0.38
N MET A 580 -31.04 4.21 -1.35
CA MET A 580 -30.64 4.54 -2.73
C MET A 580 -31.59 5.56 -3.39
N LEU A 581 -32.90 5.44 -3.17
CA LEU A 581 -33.86 6.41 -3.68
C LEU A 581 -33.73 7.78 -3.00
N ARG A 582 -33.38 7.83 -1.72
CA ARG A 582 -33.11 9.09 -1.01
C ARG A 582 -31.82 9.74 -1.51
N LEU A 583 -30.78 8.98 -1.82
CA LEU A 583 -29.52 9.52 -2.35
C LEU A 583 -29.69 10.28 -3.67
N LEU A 584 -30.60 9.83 -4.54
CA LEU A 584 -30.91 10.52 -5.79
C LEU A 584 -31.70 11.83 -5.61
N GLN A 585 -32.30 12.06 -4.44
CA GLN A 585 -33.13 13.24 -4.19
C GLN A 585 -32.28 14.51 -4.04
N PRO A 586 -32.63 15.63 -4.72
CA PRO A 586 -31.87 16.87 -4.68
C PRO A 586 -31.63 17.44 -3.27
N LYS A 587 -32.56 17.20 -2.33
CA LYS A 587 -32.45 17.67 -0.94
C LYS A 587 -31.32 17.03 -0.12
N ASN A 588 -30.82 15.87 -0.56
CA ASN A 588 -29.73 15.17 0.13
C ASN A 588 -28.37 15.41 -0.55
N ARG A 589 -28.32 16.18 -1.64
CA ARG A 589 -27.07 16.55 -2.33
C ARG A 589 -26.39 17.69 -1.61
N MET A 590 -25.08 17.56 -1.45
CA MET A 590 -24.22 18.54 -0.76
C MET A 590 -23.58 19.54 -1.73
N VAL A 591 -24.18 19.73 -2.91
CA VAL A 591 -23.74 20.71 -3.91
C VAL A 591 -24.96 21.43 -4.48
N SER A 592 -24.92 22.77 -4.50
CA SER A 592 -26.02 23.64 -4.94
C SER A 592 -26.03 23.83 -6.46
N VAL A 593 -26.43 22.78 -7.17
CA VAL A 593 -26.59 22.78 -8.62
C VAL A 593 -28.06 22.88 -9.04
N VAL A 594 -28.30 23.52 -10.18
CA VAL A 594 -29.62 23.53 -10.84
C VAL A 594 -29.48 22.68 -12.11
N PRO A 595 -29.91 21.40 -12.09
CA PRO A 595 -29.77 20.55 -13.26
C PRO A 595 -30.67 21.04 -14.40
N SER A 596 -30.13 21.04 -15.62
CA SER A 596 -30.92 21.27 -16.83
C SER A 596 -31.71 20.00 -17.18
N LYS A 597 -32.59 20.07 -18.19
CA LYS A 597 -33.25 18.86 -18.72
C LYS A 597 -32.27 17.90 -19.42
N ALA A 598 -31.17 18.43 -19.94
CA ALA A 598 -30.12 17.67 -20.62
C ALA A 598 -29.11 17.07 -19.63
N SER A 599 -29.01 17.62 -18.41
CA SER A 599 -28.07 17.13 -17.41
C SER A 599 -28.26 15.65 -17.09
N CYS A 600 -27.13 14.96 -17.01
CA CYS A 600 -27.07 13.51 -16.88
C CYS A 600 -25.94 13.05 -15.95
N TYR A 601 -26.07 11.83 -15.45
CA TYR A 601 -25.03 11.13 -14.69
C TYR A 601 -24.08 10.44 -15.66
N ILE A 602 -22.79 10.70 -15.50
CA ILE A 602 -21.71 9.92 -16.13
C ILE A 602 -21.56 8.61 -15.35
N SER A 603 -21.50 8.68 -14.02
CA SER A 603 -21.32 7.53 -13.14
C SER A 603 -21.88 7.79 -11.74
N ILE A 604 -22.20 6.71 -11.03
CA ILE A 604 -22.65 6.75 -9.63
C ILE A 604 -22.00 5.59 -8.86
N LEU A 605 -21.38 5.87 -7.72
CA LEU A 605 -20.98 4.90 -6.72
C LEU A 605 -21.78 5.15 -5.43
N ASN A 606 -22.57 4.16 -5.01
CA ASN A 606 -23.25 4.18 -3.72
C ASN A 606 -22.48 3.31 -2.72
N ILE A 607 -21.95 3.91 -1.67
CA ILE A 607 -21.35 3.19 -0.54
C ILE A 607 -22.43 3.03 0.51
N ILE A 608 -22.92 1.80 0.70
CA ILE A 608 -23.98 1.48 1.65
C ILE A 608 -23.35 0.80 2.87
N GLN A 609 -23.55 1.41 4.03
CA GLN A 609 -22.97 0.95 5.28
C GLN A 609 -24.09 0.37 6.17
N GLY A 610 -23.92 -0.86 6.63
CA GLY A 610 -24.84 -1.53 7.55
C GLY A 610 -25.22 -2.94 7.14
N GLU A 611 -26.24 -3.50 7.78
CA GLU A 611 -26.75 -4.83 7.46
C GLU A 611 -27.63 -4.78 6.19
N ALA A 612 -27.03 -5.14 5.06
CA ALA A 612 -27.71 -5.21 3.76
C ALA A 612 -27.47 -6.56 3.09
N ASP A 613 -28.54 -7.17 2.57
CA ASP A 613 -28.46 -8.37 1.75
C ASP A 613 -28.05 -8.00 0.30
N PRO A 614 -27.02 -8.64 -0.29
CA PRO A 614 -26.63 -8.41 -1.68
C PRO A 614 -27.78 -8.59 -2.69
N THR A 615 -28.74 -9.48 -2.40
CA THR A 615 -29.90 -9.70 -3.28
C THR A 615 -30.84 -8.49 -3.30
N ASP A 616 -30.97 -7.77 -2.18
CA ASP A 616 -31.78 -6.56 -2.08
C ASP A 616 -31.13 -5.38 -2.80
N VAL A 617 -29.79 -5.33 -2.85
CA VAL A 617 -29.05 -4.36 -3.67
C VAL A 617 -29.37 -4.55 -5.15
N HIS A 618 -29.29 -5.80 -5.64
CA HIS A 618 -29.56 -6.10 -7.05
C HIS A 618 -31.01 -5.72 -7.43
N LYS A 619 -32.00 -6.11 -6.60
CA LYS A 619 -33.41 -5.70 -6.79
C LYS A 619 -33.59 -4.18 -6.77
N SER A 620 -32.85 -3.48 -5.91
CA SER A 620 -32.93 -2.02 -5.80
C SER A 620 -32.38 -1.32 -7.05
N LEU A 621 -31.25 -1.81 -7.57
CA LEU A 621 -30.66 -1.33 -8.82
C LEU A 621 -31.60 -1.52 -10.01
N LEU A 622 -32.22 -2.69 -10.15
CA LEU A 622 -33.21 -2.96 -11.21
C LEU A 622 -34.38 -1.97 -11.15
N ARG A 623 -34.94 -1.74 -9.96
CA ARG A 623 -36.05 -0.79 -9.77
C ARG A 623 -35.68 0.65 -10.10
N ILE A 624 -34.46 1.07 -9.80
CA ILE A 624 -33.97 2.43 -10.13
C ILE A 624 -33.83 2.59 -11.64
N ARG A 625 -33.33 1.56 -12.33
CA ARG A 625 -33.19 1.52 -13.80
C ARG A 625 -34.56 1.52 -14.49
N GLU A 626 -35.48 0.64 -14.09
CA GLU A 626 -36.84 0.55 -14.66
C GLU A 626 -37.62 1.86 -14.52
N ARG A 627 -37.51 2.54 -13.37
CA ARG A 627 -38.23 3.79 -13.11
C ARG A 627 -37.58 5.03 -13.75
N LYS A 628 -36.45 4.87 -14.46
CA LYS A 628 -35.68 5.96 -15.08
C LYS A 628 -35.52 7.17 -14.16
N LYS A 629 -35.23 6.92 -12.87
CA LYS A 629 -35.12 7.99 -11.85
C LYS A 629 -33.82 8.80 -11.96
N ALA A 630 -32.86 8.31 -12.75
CA ALA A 630 -31.61 8.98 -13.07
C ALA A 630 -31.44 8.97 -14.60
N ASN A 631 -31.13 10.14 -15.16
CA ASN A 631 -30.78 10.30 -16.56
C ASN A 631 -29.28 10.05 -16.70
N PHE A 632 -28.85 9.15 -17.59
CA PHE A 632 -27.43 8.84 -17.79
C PHE A 632 -26.94 9.39 -19.12
N ILE A 633 -25.62 9.47 -19.26
CA ILE A 633 -24.96 9.80 -20.54
C ILE A 633 -25.52 8.92 -21.67
N PRO A 634 -25.73 9.48 -22.87
CA PRO A 634 -26.32 8.74 -23.99
C PRO A 634 -25.29 7.89 -24.76
N TRP A 635 -24.01 8.28 -24.73
CA TRP A 635 -22.90 7.66 -25.46
C TRP A 635 -22.30 6.44 -24.73
N GLY A 636 -22.83 6.05 -23.57
CA GLY A 636 -22.30 4.95 -22.76
C GLY A 636 -23.37 4.26 -21.92
N PRO A 637 -23.05 3.07 -21.37
CA PRO A 637 -23.98 2.35 -20.50
C PRO A 637 -24.14 3.06 -19.14
N ALA A 638 -25.33 2.94 -18.55
CA ALA A 638 -25.60 3.49 -17.21
C ALA A 638 -24.75 2.82 -16.12
N SER A 639 -23.72 3.53 -15.65
CA SER A 639 -22.81 3.08 -14.59
C SER A 639 -23.38 3.42 -13.21
N ILE A 640 -23.97 2.42 -12.54
CA ILE A 640 -24.38 2.49 -11.13
C ILE A 640 -23.69 1.35 -10.40
N GLN A 641 -22.77 1.69 -9.53
CA GLN A 641 -22.02 0.77 -8.69
C GLN A 641 -22.48 0.88 -7.24
N VAL A 642 -22.41 -0.24 -6.53
CA VAL A 642 -22.77 -0.30 -5.12
C VAL A 642 -21.68 -1.04 -4.37
N ALA A 643 -21.07 -0.38 -3.40
CA ALA A 643 -20.15 -0.98 -2.45
C ALA A 643 -20.90 -1.21 -1.13
N LEU A 644 -20.97 -2.46 -0.71
CA LEU A 644 -21.48 -2.83 0.61
C LEU A 644 -20.31 -2.89 1.58
N THR A 645 -20.39 -2.12 2.66
CA THR A 645 -19.36 -2.12 3.71
C THR A 645 -19.96 -2.40 5.07
N LYS A 646 -19.23 -3.15 5.89
CA LYS A 646 -19.54 -3.26 7.31
C LYS A 646 -19.27 -1.91 7.97
N ARG A 647 -20.04 -1.58 9.00
CA ARG A 647 -19.77 -0.41 9.82
C ARG A 647 -18.70 -0.73 10.87
N SER A 648 -18.13 0.33 11.45
CA SER A 648 -17.31 0.20 12.64
C SER A 648 -18.06 -0.58 13.73
N PRO A 649 -17.45 -1.63 14.30
CA PRO A 649 -18.04 -2.38 15.40
C PRO A 649 -18.02 -1.59 16.73
N TYR A 650 -17.25 -0.50 16.81
CA TYR A 650 -17.03 0.26 18.05
C TYR A 650 -18.06 1.36 18.27
N LEU A 651 -18.76 1.80 17.22
CA LEU A 651 -19.78 2.84 17.31
C LEU A 651 -21.16 2.24 17.54
N GLN A 652 -21.76 2.52 18.70
CA GLN A 652 -23.17 2.23 18.96
C GLN A 652 -24.04 3.15 18.08
N ASN A 653 -24.87 2.55 17.22
CA ASN A 653 -25.63 3.30 16.22
C ASN A 653 -27.13 3.05 16.30
N THR A 654 -27.89 4.12 16.07
CA THR A 654 -29.36 4.18 16.10
C THR A 654 -30.00 3.70 14.79
N HIS A 655 -29.30 3.79 13.66
CA HIS A 655 -29.82 3.45 12.32
C HIS A 655 -29.22 2.17 11.76
N ARG A 656 -30.05 1.28 11.20
CA ARG A 656 -29.61 -0.01 10.65
C ARG A 656 -28.80 0.11 9.34
N VAL A 657 -29.09 1.12 8.50
CA VAL A 657 -28.47 1.31 7.18
C VAL A 657 -28.25 2.81 6.90
N SER A 658 -27.08 3.18 6.40
CA SER A 658 -26.74 4.50 5.84
C SER A 658 -26.17 4.32 4.44
N GLY A 659 -26.13 5.41 3.67
CA GLY A 659 -25.49 5.43 2.37
C GLY A 659 -24.87 6.78 2.06
N LEU A 660 -23.75 6.72 1.36
CA LEU A 660 -23.12 7.82 0.65
C LEU A 660 -23.24 7.56 -0.86
N MET A 661 -23.50 8.61 -1.63
CA MET A 661 -23.40 8.60 -3.08
C MET A 661 -22.27 9.53 -3.50
N LEU A 662 -21.32 8.99 -4.25
CA LEU A 662 -20.39 9.74 -5.08
C LEU A 662 -20.92 9.69 -6.51
N ALA A 663 -21.21 10.84 -7.10
CA ALA A 663 -21.80 10.92 -8.43
C ALA A 663 -21.01 11.89 -9.30
N ASN A 664 -20.63 11.42 -10.49
CA ASN A 664 -20.15 12.28 -11.55
C ASN A 664 -21.34 12.71 -12.40
N HIS A 665 -21.72 13.99 -12.30
CA HIS A 665 -22.95 14.52 -12.89
C HIS A 665 -22.69 15.87 -13.57
N THR A 666 -23.14 16.02 -14.83
CA THR A 666 -22.78 17.16 -15.69
C THR A 666 -23.24 18.51 -15.14
N SER A 667 -24.29 18.54 -14.31
CA SER A 667 -24.77 19.79 -13.70
C SER A 667 -23.74 20.48 -12.79
N VAL A 668 -22.65 19.82 -12.40
CA VAL A 668 -21.54 20.48 -11.69
C VAL A 668 -20.98 21.66 -12.49
N ALA A 669 -21.07 21.63 -13.82
CA ALA A 669 -20.69 22.74 -14.70
C ALA A 669 -21.42 24.06 -14.37
N THR A 670 -22.65 23.99 -13.84
CA THR A 670 -23.40 25.19 -13.42
C THR A 670 -22.74 25.92 -12.25
N LEU A 671 -21.99 25.20 -11.40
CA LEU A 671 -21.21 25.77 -10.31
C LEU A 671 -20.01 26.55 -10.85
N PHE A 672 -19.26 25.97 -11.80
CA PHE A 672 -18.12 26.63 -12.43
C PHE A 672 -18.53 27.87 -13.22
N ARG A 673 -19.62 27.76 -14.00
CA ARG A 673 -20.19 28.88 -14.72
C ARG A 673 -20.58 30.03 -13.79
N ARG A 674 -21.11 29.73 -12.60
CA ARG A 674 -21.43 30.76 -11.59
C ARG A 674 -20.18 31.49 -11.11
N ILE A 675 -19.10 30.77 -10.82
CA ILE A 675 -17.81 31.34 -10.40
C ILE A 675 -17.25 32.25 -11.50
N VAL A 676 -17.28 31.82 -12.76
CA VAL A 676 -16.83 32.63 -13.90
C VAL A 676 -17.67 33.91 -14.03
N VAL A 677 -19.00 33.84 -13.91
CA VAL A 677 -19.87 35.04 -13.98
C VAL A 677 -19.56 36.03 -12.84
N GLN A 678 -19.30 35.53 -11.63
CA GLN A 678 -18.91 36.36 -10.50
C GLN A 678 -17.55 37.03 -10.73
N TYR A 679 -16.57 36.27 -11.22
CA TYR A 679 -15.26 36.76 -11.62
C TYR A 679 -15.38 37.87 -12.69
N GLU A 680 -16.14 37.65 -13.76
CA GLU A 680 -16.30 38.63 -14.83
C GLU A 680 -16.92 39.94 -14.34
N LYS A 681 -17.88 39.87 -13.42
CA LYS A 681 -18.49 41.06 -12.82
C LYS A 681 -17.47 41.90 -12.05
N MET A 682 -16.54 41.25 -11.34
CA MET A 682 -15.46 41.93 -10.63
C MET A 682 -14.39 42.45 -11.61
N ARG A 683 -13.99 41.62 -12.57
CA ARG A 683 -12.96 41.92 -13.56
C ARG A 683 -13.33 43.08 -14.47
N LYS A 684 -14.60 43.19 -14.90
CA LYS A 684 -15.13 44.34 -15.67
C LYS A 684 -14.92 45.69 -14.96
N ARG A 685 -14.85 45.68 -13.62
CA ARG A 685 -14.63 46.88 -12.79
C ARG A 685 -13.19 47.02 -12.32
N ASN A 686 -12.30 46.08 -12.68
CA ASN A 686 -10.94 45.97 -12.16
C ASN A 686 -10.87 46.04 -10.62
N ALA A 687 -11.90 45.53 -9.93
CA ALA A 687 -12.01 45.64 -8.48
C ALA A 687 -10.98 44.74 -7.78
N TYR A 688 -10.32 45.27 -6.75
CA TYR A 688 -9.41 44.53 -5.85
C TYR A 688 -8.17 43.86 -6.48
N LEU A 689 -7.76 44.27 -7.69
CA LEU A 689 -6.63 43.66 -8.41
C LEU A 689 -5.25 44.12 -7.92
N GLU A 690 -5.16 45.27 -7.24
CA GLU A 690 -3.88 45.87 -6.83
C GLU A 690 -3.08 45.00 -5.86
N GLN A 691 -3.74 44.13 -5.10
CA GLN A 691 -3.05 43.18 -4.23
C GLN A 691 -2.49 41.97 -4.99
N TYR A 692 -3.11 41.58 -6.11
CA TYR A 692 -2.64 40.45 -6.94
C TYR A 692 -1.40 40.85 -7.74
N LYS A 693 -1.41 42.05 -8.33
CA LYS A 693 -0.30 42.59 -9.14
C LYS A 693 1.02 42.77 -8.39
N LYS A 694 1.00 42.78 -7.05
CA LYS A 694 2.21 42.90 -6.22
C LYS A 694 3.02 41.62 -6.15
N GLU A 695 2.39 40.49 -6.48
CA GLU A 695 2.95 39.16 -6.32
C GLU A 695 3.49 38.66 -7.67
N ALA A 696 4.53 37.82 -7.61
CA ALA A 696 5.25 37.33 -8.79
C ALA A 696 4.36 36.76 -9.92
N PRO A 697 3.29 35.98 -9.66
CA PRO A 697 2.44 35.42 -10.72
C PRO A 697 1.74 36.47 -11.59
N PHE A 698 1.63 37.72 -11.13
CA PHE A 698 0.97 38.80 -11.84
C PHE A 698 1.91 39.98 -12.15
N ALA A 699 3.22 39.78 -12.03
CA ALA A 699 4.22 40.81 -12.31
C ALA A 699 4.22 41.25 -13.79
N ASP A 700 4.05 40.28 -14.71
CA ASP A 700 4.07 40.50 -16.16
C ASP A 700 2.68 40.78 -16.76
N GLY A 701 1.64 40.90 -15.92
CA GLY A 701 0.29 41.23 -16.34
C GLY A 701 -0.79 40.38 -15.67
N LEU A 702 -2.00 40.40 -16.25
CA LEU A 702 -3.17 39.70 -15.73
C LEU A 702 -3.53 38.45 -16.54
N GLY A 703 -2.61 37.95 -17.38
CA GLY A 703 -2.83 36.82 -18.29
C GLY A 703 -3.22 35.53 -17.58
N GLU A 704 -2.69 35.28 -16.38
CA GLU A 704 -3.05 34.12 -15.55
C GLU A 704 -4.57 34.00 -15.32
N PHE A 705 -5.28 35.13 -15.19
CA PHE A 705 -6.73 35.10 -15.03
C PHE A 705 -7.46 34.75 -16.33
N ASP A 706 -6.94 35.19 -17.47
CA ASP A 706 -7.54 34.94 -18.77
C ASP A 706 -7.36 33.46 -19.15
N GLU A 707 -6.17 32.90 -18.94
CA GLU A 707 -5.90 31.46 -19.06
C GLU A 707 -6.75 30.63 -18.10
N ALA A 708 -6.86 31.03 -16.83
CA ALA A 708 -7.71 30.33 -15.86
C ALA A 708 -9.18 30.34 -16.27
N LYS A 709 -9.67 31.45 -16.82
CA LYS A 709 -11.02 31.54 -17.35
C LYS A 709 -11.22 30.61 -18.55
N GLU A 710 -10.28 30.59 -19.49
CA GLU A 710 -10.34 29.73 -20.68
C GLU A 710 -10.42 28.25 -20.28
N VAL A 711 -9.50 27.78 -19.44
CA VAL A 711 -9.48 26.38 -18.97
C VAL A 711 -10.79 26.00 -18.27
N VAL A 712 -11.33 26.87 -17.41
CA VAL A 712 -12.59 26.59 -16.69
C VAL A 712 -13.80 26.63 -17.63
N MET A 713 -13.81 27.50 -18.64
CA MET A 713 -14.87 27.53 -19.64
C MET A 713 -14.81 26.34 -20.59
N ASP A 714 -13.62 25.87 -20.95
CA ASP A 714 -13.42 24.65 -21.72
C ASP A 714 -13.88 23.43 -20.96
N LEU A 715 -13.64 23.37 -19.64
CA LEU A 715 -14.19 22.34 -18.76
C LEU A 715 -15.72 22.37 -18.75
N VAL A 716 -16.32 23.56 -18.66
CA VAL A 716 -17.78 23.70 -18.76
C VAL A 716 -18.29 23.21 -20.11
N GLY A 717 -17.61 23.56 -21.21
CA GLY A 717 -17.94 23.09 -22.55
C GLY A 717 -17.84 21.57 -22.69
N GLU A 718 -16.84 20.95 -22.07
CA GLU A 718 -16.67 19.49 -22.04
C GLU A 718 -17.82 18.79 -21.32
N TYR A 719 -18.25 19.31 -20.17
CA TYR A 719 -19.41 18.77 -19.46
C TYR A 719 -20.70 18.91 -20.27
N GLU A 720 -20.87 20.00 -21.02
CA GLU A 720 -22.02 20.21 -21.91
C GLU A 720 -21.96 19.33 -23.17
N ALA A 721 -20.75 19.08 -23.69
CA ALA A 721 -20.54 18.14 -24.78
C ALA A 721 -20.86 16.70 -24.35
N ALA A 722 -20.51 16.33 -23.11
CA ALA A 722 -20.81 15.01 -22.54
C ALA A 722 -22.33 14.75 -22.37
N GLU A 723 -23.19 15.77 -22.48
CA GLU A 723 -24.65 15.60 -22.47
C GLU A 723 -25.21 15.11 -23.82
N LYS A 724 -24.40 15.09 -24.90
CA LYS A 724 -24.81 14.76 -26.26
C LYS A 724 -24.34 13.38 -26.73
N ASP A 725 -25.08 12.78 -27.66
CA ASP A 725 -24.82 11.44 -28.21
C ASP A 725 -23.50 11.37 -29.00
N ASP A 726 -23.06 12.49 -29.58
CA ASP A 726 -21.89 12.62 -30.45
C ASP A 726 -20.58 12.87 -29.70
N TYR A 727 -20.59 12.85 -28.36
CA TYR A 727 -19.43 13.17 -27.53
C TYR A 727 -18.18 12.31 -27.81
N LEU A 728 -18.36 11.04 -28.16
CA LEU A 728 -17.26 10.12 -28.50
C LEU A 728 -16.94 10.06 -30.00
N ASP A 729 -17.67 10.80 -30.84
CA ASP A 729 -17.45 10.79 -32.29
C ASP A 729 -16.34 11.78 -32.68
N PRO A 730 -15.18 11.31 -33.16
CA PRO A 730 -14.06 12.16 -33.54
C PRO A 730 -14.36 13.07 -34.75
N ASP A 731 -15.46 12.85 -35.48
CA ASP A 731 -15.85 13.64 -36.67
C ASP A 731 -17.01 14.62 -36.42
N ALA A 732 -17.62 14.65 -35.23
CA ALA A 732 -18.76 15.52 -34.91
C ALA A 732 -18.47 17.03 -34.93
N GLY A 733 -17.19 17.43 -34.99
CA GLY A 733 -16.75 18.82 -35.12
C GLY A 733 -16.35 19.26 -36.54
N LYS A 734 -16.37 18.36 -37.53
CA LYS A 734 -16.12 18.70 -38.93
C LYS A 734 -17.45 18.92 -39.64
N THR A 735 -18.10 20.05 -39.34
CA THR A 735 -19.07 20.57 -40.29
C THR A 735 -18.30 21.06 -41.52
N ASP A 736 -18.37 20.29 -42.60
CA ASP A 736 -17.95 20.70 -43.92
C ASP A 736 -18.61 22.04 -44.25
N GLY A 737 -17.81 23.10 -44.22
CA GLY A 737 -18.13 24.36 -44.85
C GLY A 737 -18.20 24.13 -46.36
N THR A 738 -19.41 24.03 -46.88
CA THR A 738 -19.73 24.41 -48.26
C THR A 738 -20.09 25.88 -48.32
#